data_AF-A0A1Y5FD40-F1
#
_entry.id   AF-A0A1Y5FD40-F1
#
_cell.length_a   1.000
_cell.length_b   1.000
_cell.length_c   1.000
_cell.angle_alpha   90.00
_cell.angle_beta   90.00
_cell.angle_gamma   90.00
#
_symmetry.space_group_name_H-M   'P 1'
#
loop_
_entity.id
_entity.type
_entity.pdbx_description
1 polymer ?
#
loop_
_entity_poly.entity_id
_entity_poly.type
_entity_poly.pdbx_seq_one_letter_code
_entity_poly.pdbx_strand_id
1 'polypeptide(L)'
;MEKFKVYLFILILALVSSCGFTDDEPVKDQDTFISNELGSTCELDPEQFGNILDTNIEAHIKCLEENFIQFSRYVRTNTRTTISEGELSNFIRVFFNENTDTIIQGLKLIFEVNMLLLRDEANSINRNNITPFFRLLVTVNKEAIIITRTLREMQEEEESEKLFKLRKILKDSLERFSKTSLTIIQKPGTLSKVINLKKFLLSLNDRIDMGDANIDEKLVNALLFIKKLFLGGEKDQLTSAEIELAIHKIPNLLLMATDFTVVKETHFKNKNSYYVFQQNIIKRFRKMLFPIKETDSLFEMEDLYVITDRMNSQDDSFDLRKYEKIFSSVKKDLIGGDPEVFTFKEFKHLLSYIEVFIEGLKMHESHLQLTEGINSKTIEEKELIKVEYLNFVRKHAKNTKRIVRKNGGFPQRVDILTFVKTLSTEIDEFDFKVDFIDAIFGLKVMISGGEKNLLSLAELCDALDKSSALASMLFDFKYLNNSYEEDSSKKWNFLAEALAPIFPILNTEDSLVAMSLADIKVILTELFLEETESKELGGVQLSLEEIDSFVLALKEHIFTTSPDVISVGEISSLLKLSQIGMKALEFIQLYDELKELSKDHQTELPKFLEMIEAKAKSLEVMVQRELPTLKYINKSIDYFELVKTIAPLLVEEDEDKIAKSEKKKKKMSIKDIVDNIRPFKTLLFGGERTFLTFSEIKAFSYKISSYAKALFEIQNTDLEEEQTNERRWSVFLKNFIPIKKNLVFDQSIDYFEANEMMSSINWFLNFDVAVEDRIDYTKFASTVINFKGRVLHQRRSPQFDPSTDPDIANFESNQIQSFVEYAHEALEVLSFNEKTYIQFERELAVRSKITHLNLYRYSNYPLIRGNSIYSLRKDFLHMAKTYRHYTEEVERKDDEGNPLTRYVQYFGRDIKRTKFGFVQSSIIRFALKKVLLGYSKKLNHQDVVDLEMMNMLLMDFKPVLQELNLWSHDFKTFSENTILLGDLFQNTSDGDNAINLDEGVEYANMVMVAVSLGDEIMLELKEDCTNLGDPDELAFSPGCYRPHFLDSWINRLGYQGTFPKLSRYLKETPTHEVIDFVRKTEGFARDYDDPNLPMNIRDYTLLIGAMLNIESTFVRFDVNNDNIIGNRELEDAFKIYESSIVQLAELGGWKKMFSKTVFFFMVKFKKIPTNTEVMTHHFNLNANPFYDDTIEAKRLNIGALLYNLIQYRSNTP
;
A
#
# COMPACT_ATOMS: atom_id res chain seq x y z
N MET A 1 21.24 42.41 37.29
CA MET A 1 20.87 43.83 37.01
C MET A 1 21.75 44.85 37.73
N GLU A 2 22.15 44.63 38.99
CA GLU A 2 23.22 45.43 39.63
C GLU A 2 24.48 45.48 38.77
N LYS A 3 24.87 44.37 38.13
CA LYS A 3 26.03 44.33 37.23
C LYS A 3 25.84 45.05 35.88
N PHE A 4 24.64 45.01 35.26
CA PHE A 4 24.37 45.78 34.02
C PHE A 4 24.18 47.26 34.32
N LYS A 5 23.57 47.59 35.48
CA LYS A 5 23.68 48.92 36.08
C LYS A 5 25.16 49.23 36.20
N VAL A 6 25.99 48.44 36.86
CA VAL A 6 27.45 48.65 36.95
C VAL A 6 28.15 48.76 35.60
N TYR A 7 27.81 48.05 34.52
CA TYR A 7 28.49 48.20 33.21
C TYR A 7 28.00 49.40 32.39
N LEU A 8 26.69 49.65 32.37
CA LEU A 8 26.11 50.87 31.81
C LEU A 8 26.54 52.09 32.64
N PHE A 9 26.63 51.92 33.95
CA PHE A 9 27.16 52.83 34.95
C PHE A 9 28.66 52.95 34.78
N ILE A 10 29.49 51.96 34.45
CA ILE A 10 30.92 52.08 34.12
C ILE A 10 31.10 52.84 32.81
N LEU A 11 30.25 52.58 31.81
CA LEU A 11 30.24 53.31 30.53
C LEU A 11 29.78 54.78 30.69
N ILE A 12 28.88 55.06 31.64
CA ILE A 12 28.36 56.39 31.96
C ILE A 12 29.19 57.12 33.05
N LEU A 13 29.81 56.40 33.99
CA LEU A 13 30.74 56.82 35.06
C LEU A 13 32.10 57.18 34.48
N ALA A 14 32.50 56.50 33.40
CA ALA A 14 33.59 56.95 32.55
C ALA A 14 33.32 58.35 31.99
N LEU A 15 32.11 58.92 32.14
CA LEU A 15 31.80 60.29 31.76
C LEU A 15 31.33 61.18 32.92
N VAL A 16 30.69 60.69 33.98
CA VAL A 16 30.33 61.51 35.16
C VAL A 16 30.08 60.68 36.42
N SER A 17 30.95 60.76 37.43
CA SER A 17 30.61 61.15 38.83
C SER A 17 31.80 60.98 39.79
N SER A 18 31.93 61.93 40.71
CA SER A 18 32.46 61.71 42.05
C SER A 18 31.31 61.30 42.97
N CYS A 19 31.55 60.42 43.96
CA CYS A 19 31.31 60.66 45.42
C CYS A 19 31.24 59.40 46.33
N GLY A 20 31.65 59.56 47.61
CA GLY A 20 31.02 58.93 48.80
C GLY A 20 31.83 58.04 49.78
N PHE A 21 32.16 58.59 50.98
CA PHE A 21 32.29 58.03 52.38
C PHE A 21 33.21 56.81 52.73
N THR A 22 33.84 56.60 53.91
CA THR A 22 33.70 56.98 55.37
C THR A 22 35.05 56.86 56.14
N ASP A 23 35.22 57.66 57.22
CA ASP A 23 36.03 57.58 58.47
C ASP A 23 37.59 57.45 58.50
N ASP A 24 38.33 58.50 58.94
CA ASP A 24 38.81 58.73 60.34
C ASP A 24 39.90 59.86 60.51
N GLU A 25 39.75 60.64 61.60
CA GLU A 25 40.58 61.62 62.39
C GLU A 25 41.57 62.68 61.83
N PRO A 26 41.70 63.87 62.50
CA PRO A 26 42.28 65.09 61.94
C PRO A 26 43.75 65.31 62.29
N VAL A 27 44.50 66.02 61.43
CA VAL A 27 45.77 66.66 61.83
C VAL A 27 45.71 68.17 61.59
N LYS A 28 46.11 68.87 62.66
CA LYS A 28 46.11 70.33 62.85
C LYS A 28 47.17 71.07 62.02
N ASP A 29 46.83 72.34 61.81
CA ASP A 29 47.64 73.52 61.52
C ASP A 29 48.22 73.66 60.12
N GLN A 30 47.61 74.56 59.30
CA GLN A 30 48.33 75.63 58.59
C GLN A 30 47.43 76.86 58.38
N ASP A 31 47.97 78.03 58.73
CA ASP A 31 47.37 79.35 58.50
C ASP A 31 47.26 79.65 56.99
N THR A 32 46.03 79.81 56.48
CA THR A 32 45.77 80.34 55.14
C THR A 32 44.76 81.48 55.14
N PHE A 33 45.09 82.51 54.36
CA PHE A 33 44.36 83.78 54.25
C PHE A 33 43.02 83.57 53.53
N ILE A 34 41.90 83.67 54.25
CA ILE A 34 40.54 83.60 53.71
C ILE A 34 40.09 85.01 53.28
N SER A 35 39.86 85.20 51.98
CA SER A 35 39.11 86.36 51.47
C SER A 35 37.61 86.01 51.45
N ASN A 36 36.76 86.89 51.97
CA ASN A 36 35.29 86.73 51.92
C ASN A 36 34.71 86.72 50.49
N GLU A 37 35.51 87.04 49.46
CA GLU A 37 35.12 86.96 48.04
C GLU A 37 35.33 85.55 47.42
N LEU A 38 35.92 84.61 48.18
CA LEU A 38 36.14 83.21 47.77
C LEU A 38 35.22 82.20 48.48
N GLY A 39 34.29 82.65 49.32
CA GLY A 39 33.25 81.78 49.88
C GLY A 39 32.34 81.26 48.76
N SER A 40 32.08 79.95 48.74
CA SER A 40 31.22 79.31 47.73
C SER A 40 29.89 80.06 47.60
N THR A 41 29.49 80.43 46.38
CA THR A 41 28.23 81.14 46.13
C THR A 41 26.99 80.27 46.43
N CYS A 42 27.20 78.96 46.59
CA CYS A 42 26.18 77.95 46.80
C CYS A 42 26.78 76.72 47.50
N GLU A 43 25.97 76.02 48.31
CA GLU A 43 26.36 74.82 49.05
C GLU A 43 26.28 73.58 48.15
N LEU A 44 27.39 72.85 48.04
CA LEU A 44 27.47 71.60 47.30
C LEU A 44 27.25 70.43 48.26
N ASP A 45 26.34 69.53 47.89
CA ASP A 45 26.15 68.26 48.59
C ASP A 45 26.84 67.16 47.76
N PRO A 46 28.02 66.66 48.20
CA PRO A 46 28.74 65.62 47.48
C PRO A 46 27.91 64.34 47.33
N GLU A 47 27.14 63.92 48.34
CA GLU A 47 26.39 62.66 48.26
C GLU A 47 25.39 62.63 47.09
N GLN A 48 24.83 63.79 46.75
CA GLN A 48 23.92 63.92 45.60
C GLN A 48 24.60 63.69 44.25
N PHE A 49 25.90 64.00 44.10
CA PHE A 49 26.64 63.71 42.87
C PHE A 49 26.84 62.20 42.64
N GLY A 50 26.88 61.40 43.72
CA GLY A 50 26.88 59.94 43.63
C GLY A 50 25.57 59.39 43.02
N ASN A 51 24.46 60.12 43.17
CA ASN A 51 23.13 59.77 42.66
C ASN A 51 22.77 60.48 41.35
N ILE A 52 23.75 60.99 40.59
CA ILE A 52 23.53 61.77 39.35
C ILE A 52 22.70 61.06 38.27
N LEU A 53 22.54 59.73 38.32
CA LEU A 53 21.69 59.03 37.35
C LEU A 53 20.27 58.76 37.86
N ASP A 54 20.01 58.99 39.14
CA ASP A 54 18.75 58.66 39.81
C ASP A 54 18.01 59.91 40.34
N THR A 55 18.74 60.99 40.67
CA THR A 55 18.16 62.25 41.18
C THR A 55 18.55 63.46 40.31
N ASN A 56 17.64 64.41 40.15
CA ASN A 56 17.92 65.64 39.40
C ASN A 56 18.79 66.58 40.23
N ILE A 57 20.06 66.70 39.86
CA ILE A 57 21.06 67.52 40.56
C ILE A 57 21.52 68.71 39.71
N GLU A 58 20.71 69.14 38.73
CA GLU A 58 21.03 70.27 37.85
C GLU A 58 21.46 71.53 38.64
N ALA A 59 20.81 71.80 39.78
CA ALA A 59 21.16 72.92 40.65
C ALA A 59 22.59 72.80 41.21
N HIS A 60 22.98 71.61 41.67
CA HIS A 60 24.32 71.33 42.17
C HIS A 60 25.37 71.34 41.05
N ILE A 61 25.05 70.84 39.85
CA ILE A 61 25.96 70.91 38.69
C ILE A 61 26.22 72.37 38.27
N LYS A 62 25.19 73.22 38.25
CA LYS A 62 25.34 74.65 37.95
C LYS A 62 26.10 75.38 39.05
N CYS A 63 25.84 75.04 40.31
CA CYS A 63 26.60 75.54 41.45
C CYS A 63 28.10 75.20 41.30
N LEU A 64 28.41 73.96 40.90
CA LEU A 64 29.78 73.52 40.65
C LEU A 64 30.39 74.25 39.44
N GLU A 65 29.62 74.49 38.36
CA GLU A 65 30.04 75.30 37.22
C GLU A 65 30.43 76.73 37.65
N GLU A 66 29.58 77.39 38.43
CA GLU A 66 29.82 78.76 38.91
C GLU A 66 31.08 78.83 39.79
N ASN A 67 31.21 77.91 40.74
CA ASN A 67 32.39 77.79 41.60
C ASN A 67 33.66 77.52 40.77
N PHE A 68 33.57 76.68 39.73
CA PHE A 68 34.70 76.37 38.85
C PHE A 68 35.08 77.54 37.93
N ILE A 69 34.11 78.30 37.43
CA ILE A 69 34.34 79.52 36.65
C ILE A 69 34.97 80.59 37.55
N GLN A 70 34.46 80.76 38.77
CA GLN A 70 35.05 81.68 39.76
C GLN A 70 36.50 81.30 40.03
N PHE A 71 36.76 80.04 40.35
CA PHE A 71 38.11 79.49 40.49
C PHE A 71 39.02 79.82 39.30
N SER A 72 38.55 79.56 38.07
CA SER A 72 39.32 79.83 36.85
C SER A 72 39.73 81.31 36.69
N ARG A 73 38.93 82.24 37.24
CA ARG A 73 39.21 83.68 37.16
C ARG A 73 40.29 84.12 38.14
N TYR A 74 40.36 83.52 39.32
CA TYR A 74 41.24 83.95 40.41
C TYR A 74 42.57 83.21 40.48
N VAL A 75 42.67 82.00 39.92
CA VAL A 75 43.93 81.25 39.90
C VAL A 75 44.85 81.71 38.79
N ARG A 76 46.10 82.04 39.17
CA ARG A 76 47.18 82.33 38.25
C ARG A 76 47.62 81.04 37.56
N THR A 77 47.21 80.88 36.31
CA THR A 77 47.59 79.75 35.46
C THR A 77 48.80 80.08 34.60
N ASN A 78 49.59 79.06 34.24
CA ASN A 78 50.76 79.19 33.36
C ASN A 78 50.39 79.71 31.96
N THR A 79 49.17 79.43 31.48
CA THR A 79 48.60 80.06 30.28
C THR A 79 47.25 80.69 30.59
N ARG A 80 46.93 81.85 29.99
CA ARG A 80 45.67 82.56 30.26
C ARG A 80 44.41 81.81 29.81
N THR A 81 44.56 80.77 28.99
CA THR A 81 43.46 80.10 28.29
C THR A 81 43.17 78.70 28.79
N THR A 82 44.08 78.08 29.55
CA THR A 82 43.87 76.73 30.10
C THR A 82 44.09 76.70 31.60
N ILE A 83 43.52 75.69 32.25
CA ILE A 83 43.74 75.34 33.65
C ILE A 83 44.37 73.95 33.64
N SER A 84 45.56 73.79 34.21
CA SER A 84 46.21 72.48 34.29
C SER A 84 45.70 71.65 35.47
N GLU A 85 45.82 70.33 35.36
CA GLU A 85 45.51 69.35 36.41
C GLU A 85 46.25 69.68 37.72
N GLY A 86 47.54 70.03 37.63
CA GLY A 86 48.35 70.38 38.80
C GLY A 86 47.88 71.67 39.49
N GLU A 87 47.45 72.68 38.73
CA GLU A 87 46.93 73.93 39.29
C GLU A 87 45.60 73.71 40.01
N LEU A 88 44.71 72.90 39.45
CA LEU A 88 43.43 72.55 40.06
C LEU A 88 43.60 71.61 41.26
N SER A 89 44.54 70.66 41.18
CA SER A 89 44.86 69.73 42.28
C SER A 89 45.45 70.46 43.48
N ASN A 90 46.35 71.42 43.24
CA ASN A 90 46.92 72.26 44.31
C ASN A 90 45.84 73.11 44.98
N PHE A 91 44.88 73.62 44.20
CA PHE A 91 43.75 74.33 44.78
C PHE A 91 42.90 73.42 45.65
N ILE A 92 42.57 72.22 45.19
CA ILE A 92 41.76 71.30 45.99
C ILE A 92 42.47 70.87 47.27
N ARG A 93 43.79 70.67 47.22
CA ARG A 93 44.62 70.46 48.42
C ARG A 93 44.58 71.59 49.43
N VAL A 94 44.37 72.82 48.98
CA VAL A 94 44.39 74.01 49.84
C VAL A 94 42.99 74.32 50.39
N PHE A 95 41.92 73.99 49.67
CA PHE A 95 40.56 74.43 49.99
C PHE A 95 39.60 73.30 50.40
N PHE A 96 39.93 72.04 50.11
CA PHE A 96 39.13 70.87 50.49
C PHE A 96 40.02 69.95 51.32
N ASN A 97 39.93 70.08 52.64
CA ASN A 97 40.80 69.36 53.58
C ASN A 97 40.39 67.89 53.75
N GLU A 98 39.14 67.57 53.41
CA GLU A 98 38.56 66.24 53.45
C GLU A 98 38.42 65.70 52.02
N ASN A 99 38.81 64.45 51.79
CA ASN A 99 38.70 63.75 50.50
C ASN A 99 39.53 64.33 49.33
N THR A 100 40.56 65.12 49.63
CA THR A 100 41.41 65.80 48.66
C THR A 100 41.97 64.88 47.56
N ASP A 101 42.58 63.75 47.95
CA ASP A 101 43.22 62.84 46.99
C ASP A 101 42.19 62.15 46.09
N THR A 102 41.02 61.81 46.62
CA THR A 102 39.89 61.24 45.87
C THR A 102 39.30 62.25 44.89
N ILE A 103 39.11 63.51 45.31
CA ILE A 103 38.65 64.59 44.41
C ILE A 103 39.70 64.81 43.31
N ILE A 104 40.99 64.77 43.62
CA ILE A 104 42.08 64.88 42.64
C ILE A 104 42.07 63.71 41.65
N GLN A 105 41.85 62.48 42.12
CA GLN A 105 41.73 61.30 41.26
C GLN A 105 40.50 61.40 40.34
N GLY A 106 39.35 61.83 40.86
CA GLY A 106 38.14 62.09 40.08
C GLY A 106 38.32 63.23 39.07
N LEU A 107 39.09 64.25 39.40
CA LEU A 107 39.44 65.32 38.47
C LEU A 107 40.31 64.85 37.33
N LYS A 108 41.30 64.00 37.59
CA LYS A 108 42.14 63.44 36.53
C LYS A 108 41.31 62.69 35.49
N LEU A 109 40.29 61.95 35.94
CA LEU A 109 39.29 61.35 35.07
C LEU A 109 38.55 62.42 34.25
N ILE A 110 38.09 63.50 34.90
CA ILE A 110 37.44 64.64 34.21
C ILE A 110 38.35 65.26 33.13
N PHE A 111 39.65 65.44 33.38
CA PHE A 111 40.60 65.96 32.38
C PHE A 111 40.75 65.01 31.18
N GLU A 112 40.93 63.71 31.41
CA GLU A 112 41.05 62.69 30.36
C GLU A 112 39.76 62.56 29.52
N VAL A 113 38.60 62.65 30.18
CA VAL A 113 37.27 62.63 29.55
C VAL A 113 37.02 63.91 28.75
N ASN A 114 37.40 65.06 29.29
CA ASN A 114 37.26 66.35 28.63
C ASN A 114 38.22 66.48 27.43
N MET A 115 39.42 65.93 27.51
CA MET A 115 40.34 65.78 26.38
C MET A 115 39.67 65.05 25.22
N LEU A 116 38.92 64.00 25.51
CA LEU A 116 38.25 63.20 24.50
C LEU A 116 36.99 63.85 23.94
N LEU A 117 36.13 64.38 24.81
CA LEU A 117 34.83 64.97 24.45
C LEU A 117 34.96 66.37 23.84
N LEU A 118 35.76 67.25 24.45
CA LEU A 118 35.89 68.66 24.03
C LEU A 118 37.24 68.98 23.38
N ARG A 119 38.05 67.95 23.12
CA ARG A 119 39.33 68.01 22.38
C ARG A 119 40.39 68.89 23.04
N ASP A 120 40.37 68.95 24.37
CA ASP A 120 41.38 69.61 25.19
C ASP A 120 42.69 68.81 25.29
N GLU A 121 43.68 69.31 26.03
CA GLU A 121 44.91 68.55 26.32
C GLU A 121 44.72 67.65 27.54
N ALA A 122 45.41 66.49 27.57
CA ALA A 122 45.21 65.44 28.58
C ALA A 122 45.27 65.94 30.03
N ASN A 123 46.08 66.95 30.31
CA ASN A 123 46.30 67.49 31.66
C ASN A 123 45.86 68.96 31.77
N SER A 124 45.02 69.48 30.86
CA SER A 124 44.50 70.85 30.98
C SER A 124 43.15 71.06 30.32
N ILE A 125 42.24 71.80 30.96
CA ILE A 125 40.93 72.18 30.43
C ILE A 125 41.02 73.60 29.86
N ASN A 126 40.54 73.81 28.63
CA ASN A 126 40.40 75.14 28.06
C ASN A 126 39.25 75.86 28.75
N ARG A 127 39.46 77.13 29.15
CA ARG A 127 38.43 77.92 29.82
C ARG A 127 37.13 78.05 29.01
N ASN A 128 37.22 78.00 27.67
CA ASN A 128 36.06 78.02 26.77
C ASN A 128 35.29 76.68 26.72
N ASN A 129 35.83 75.61 27.29
CA ASN A 129 35.25 74.28 27.33
C ASN A 129 34.56 73.96 28.68
N ILE A 130 34.78 74.79 29.71
CA ILE A 130 34.16 74.63 31.03
C ILE A 130 32.63 74.61 30.93
N THR A 131 32.01 75.66 30.39
CA THR A 131 30.54 75.72 30.25
C THR A 131 29.97 74.61 29.35
N PRO A 132 30.53 74.32 28.16
CA PRO A 132 30.13 73.15 27.38
C PRO A 132 30.19 71.83 28.16
N PHE A 133 31.24 71.63 28.97
CA PHE A 133 31.40 70.43 29.80
C PHE A 133 30.28 70.32 30.85
N PHE A 134 30.04 71.36 31.65
CA PHE A 134 28.95 71.36 32.64
C PHE A 134 27.57 71.25 32.01
N ARG A 135 27.35 71.83 30.82
CA ARG A 135 26.11 71.64 30.05
C ARG A 135 25.92 70.19 29.62
N LEU A 136 27.00 69.48 29.29
CA LEU A 136 26.96 68.05 29.01
C LEU A 136 26.58 67.27 30.28
N LEU A 137 27.16 67.61 31.44
CA LEU A 137 26.81 66.98 32.73
C LEU A 137 25.32 67.14 33.07
N VAL A 138 24.77 68.34 32.90
CA VAL A 138 23.32 68.59 33.08
C VAL A 138 22.48 67.75 32.11
N THR A 139 22.94 67.60 30.87
CA THR A 139 22.26 66.79 29.85
C THR A 139 22.27 65.31 30.22
N VAL A 140 23.42 64.79 30.68
CA VAL A 140 23.56 63.41 31.17
C VAL A 140 22.60 63.19 32.34
N ASN A 141 22.63 64.05 33.37
CA ASN A 141 21.76 63.91 34.54
C ASN A 141 20.27 63.83 34.16
N LYS A 142 19.78 64.77 33.34
CA LYS A 142 18.36 64.82 32.96
C LYS A 142 17.89 63.59 32.21
N GLU A 143 18.60 63.19 31.16
CA GLU A 143 18.17 62.07 30.33
C GLU A 143 18.47 60.72 31.00
N ALA A 144 19.54 60.62 31.80
CA ALA A 144 19.87 59.40 32.55
C ALA A 144 18.76 59.01 33.53
N ILE A 145 18.18 59.95 34.28
CA ILE A 145 17.04 59.70 35.19
C ILE A 145 15.86 59.09 34.43
N ILE A 146 15.56 59.65 33.25
CA ILE A 146 14.46 59.14 32.42
C ILE A 146 14.80 57.72 31.92
N ILE A 147 16.03 57.51 31.44
CA ILE A 147 16.51 56.23 30.92
C ILE A 147 16.48 55.14 32.01
N THR A 148 17.09 55.40 33.18
CA THR A 148 17.19 54.43 34.28
C THR A 148 15.82 54.06 34.83
N ARG A 149 14.94 55.05 35.05
CA ARG A 149 13.56 54.81 35.49
C ARG A 149 12.80 53.98 34.46
N THR A 150 12.82 54.37 33.19
CA THR A 150 12.10 53.65 32.13
C THR A 150 12.63 52.22 31.97
N LEU A 151 13.94 51.98 32.10
CA LEU A 151 14.50 50.62 32.05
C LEU A 151 14.03 49.74 33.20
N ARG A 152 13.93 50.28 34.43
CA ARG A 152 13.38 49.56 35.59
C ARG A 152 11.91 49.19 35.37
N GLU A 153 11.11 50.17 34.94
CA GLU A 153 9.69 49.96 34.64
C GLU A 153 9.48 48.93 33.51
N MET A 154 10.32 48.93 32.48
CA MET A 154 10.22 47.95 31.39
C MET A 154 10.51 46.52 31.84
N GLN A 155 11.40 46.30 32.81
CA GLN A 155 11.78 44.96 33.26
C GLN A 155 10.66 44.26 34.04
N GLU A 156 9.84 45.03 34.73
CA GLU A 156 8.71 44.55 35.54
C GLU A 156 7.41 44.44 34.72
N GLU A 157 7.38 44.97 33.50
CA GLU A 157 6.16 45.06 32.69
C GLU A 157 5.89 43.78 31.88
N GLU A 158 4.78 43.12 32.19
CA GLU A 158 4.27 41.96 31.46
C GLU A 158 3.31 42.35 30.33
N GLU A 159 2.69 43.54 30.39
CA GLU A 159 1.72 43.98 29.39
C GLU A 159 2.40 44.59 28.15
N SER A 160 2.21 43.93 27.00
CA SER A 160 2.79 44.34 25.71
C SER A 160 2.59 45.82 25.37
N GLU A 161 1.36 46.34 25.47
CA GLU A 161 1.06 47.72 25.04
C GLU A 161 1.82 48.76 25.88
N LYS A 162 1.90 48.54 27.20
CA LYS A 162 2.66 49.40 28.11
C LYS A 162 4.15 49.30 27.87
N LEU A 163 4.67 48.09 27.68
CA LEU A 163 6.09 47.88 27.38
C LEU A 163 6.53 48.63 26.12
N PHE A 164 5.76 48.56 25.03
CA PHE A 164 6.08 49.28 23.79
C PHE A 164 5.95 50.81 23.92
N LYS A 165 5.10 51.33 24.82
CA LYS A 165 5.05 52.75 25.17
C LYS A 165 6.32 53.17 25.92
N LEU A 166 6.74 52.39 26.93
CA LEU A 166 7.98 52.63 27.68
C LEU A 166 9.21 52.55 26.75
N ARG A 167 9.26 51.57 25.87
CA ARG A 167 10.30 51.44 24.82
C ARG A 167 10.39 52.69 23.94
N LYS A 168 9.26 53.32 23.61
CA LYS A 168 9.22 54.58 22.85
C LYS A 168 9.80 55.74 23.68
N ILE A 169 9.41 55.86 24.95
CA ILE A 169 9.95 56.87 25.88
C ILE A 169 11.48 56.73 26.00
N LEU A 170 11.96 55.50 26.18
CA LEU A 170 13.38 55.18 26.23
C LEU A 170 14.09 55.63 24.95
N LYS A 171 13.56 55.27 23.78
CA LYS A 171 14.10 55.68 22.49
C LYS A 171 14.18 57.20 22.36
N ASP A 172 13.09 57.90 22.66
CA ASP A 172 13.02 59.36 22.52
C ASP A 172 14.00 60.05 23.49
N SER A 173 14.18 59.50 24.69
CA SER A 173 15.17 59.95 25.68
C SER A 173 16.61 59.78 25.19
N LEU A 174 16.93 58.59 24.68
CA LEU A 174 18.25 58.29 24.13
C LEU A 174 18.58 59.18 22.91
N GLU A 175 17.62 59.42 22.02
CA GLU A 175 17.81 60.31 20.86
C GLU A 175 18.06 61.76 21.28
N ARG A 176 17.32 62.27 22.29
CA ARG A 176 17.58 63.62 22.85
C ARG A 176 18.95 63.71 23.51
N PHE A 177 19.33 62.69 24.28
CA PHE A 177 20.66 62.59 24.87
C PHE A 177 21.75 62.68 23.79
N SER A 178 21.70 61.80 22.79
CA SER A 178 22.67 61.77 21.70
C SER A 178 22.74 63.10 20.93
N LYS A 179 21.59 63.64 20.52
CA LYS A 179 21.51 64.90 19.77
C LYS A 179 22.09 66.07 20.58
N THR A 180 21.72 66.19 21.84
CA THR A 180 22.18 67.29 22.70
C THR A 180 23.67 67.17 23.00
N SER A 181 24.15 65.96 23.33
CA SER A 181 25.57 65.69 23.54
C SER A 181 26.40 65.99 22.29
N LEU A 182 25.95 65.57 21.10
CA LEU A 182 26.63 65.88 19.82
C LEU A 182 26.70 67.39 19.56
N THR A 183 25.63 68.15 19.83
CA THR A 183 25.66 69.62 19.66
C THR A 183 26.65 70.33 20.57
N ILE A 184 27.03 69.71 21.69
CA ILE A 184 27.98 70.28 22.65
C ILE A 184 29.43 69.93 22.25
N ILE A 185 29.68 68.71 21.78
CA ILE A 185 31.03 68.20 21.52
C ILE A 185 31.52 68.42 20.08
N GLN A 186 30.62 68.53 19.08
CA GLN A 186 31.01 68.69 17.69
C GLN A 186 31.55 70.10 17.41
N LYS A 187 32.88 70.24 17.40
CA LYS A 187 33.58 71.48 17.02
C LYS A 187 34.34 71.30 15.70
N PRO A 188 34.00 72.02 14.61
CA PRO A 188 34.74 71.93 13.36
C PRO A 188 36.15 72.52 13.51
N GLY A 189 37.17 71.83 12.98
CA GLY A 189 38.53 72.37 12.81
C GLY A 189 39.57 72.04 13.89
N THR A 190 39.25 71.24 14.91
CA THR A 190 40.21 70.80 15.94
C THR A 190 40.78 69.40 15.64
N LEU A 191 42.07 69.17 15.97
CA LEU A 191 42.71 67.86 15.79
C LEU A 191 42.08 66.81 16.72
N SER A 192 41.87 65.60 16.22
CA SER A 192 41.36 64.48 17.01
C SER A 192 42.34 64.11 18.12
N LYS A 193 41.84 63.93 19.34
CA LYS A 193 42.63 63.45 20.48
C LYS A 193 42.50 61.93 20.60
N VAL A 194 43.50 61.28 21.20
CA VAL A 194 43.58 59.82 21.35
C VAL A 194 43.92 59.47 22.80
N ILE A 195 43.20 58.51 23.37
CA ILE A 195 43.56 57.89 24.66
C ILE A 195 43.87 56.40 24.46
N ASN A 196 44.77 55.85 25.27
CA ASN A 196 44.90 54.40 25.38
C ASN A 196 43.74 53.87 26.25
N LEU A 197 42.75 53.27 25.61
CA LEU A 197 41.51 52.82 26.22
C LEU A 197 41.76 51.71 27.27
N LYS A 198 42.71 50.81 27.01
CA LYS A 198 43.06 49.73 27.95
C LYS A 198 43.57 50.30 29.27
N LYS A 199 44.56 51.19 29.19
CA LYS A 199 45.13 51.87 30.36
C LYS A 199 44.09 52.71 31.09
N PHE A 200 43.23 53.40 30.34
CA PHE A 200 42.15 54.20 30.90
C PHE A 200 41.19 53.33 31.72
N LEU A 201 40.64 52.26 31.13
CA LEU A 201 39.69 51.36 31.78
C LEU A 201 40.27 50.66 33.02
N LEU A 202 41.51 50.17 32.96
CA LEU A 202 42.17 49.58 34.12
C LEU A 202 42.36 50.60 35.25
N SER A 203 42.69 51.84 34.90
CA SER A 203 42.85 52.90 35.89
C SER A 203 41.54 53.38 36.50
N LEU A 204 40.37 52.96 36.00
CA LEU A 204 39.10 53.28 36.63
C LEU A 204 38.91 52.54 37.95
N ASN A 205 39.45 51.33 38.11
CA ASN A 205 39.39 50.60 39.40
C ASN A 205 40.09 51.36 40.53
N ASP A 206 41.18 52.05 40.20
CA ASP A 206 41.95 52.83 41.17
C ASP A 206 41.29 54.20 41.47
N ARG A 207 40.28 54.59 40.69
CA ARG A 207 39.69 55.94 40.70
C ARG A 207 38.20 55.96 41.07
N ILE A 208 37.52 54.83 40.97
CA ILE A 208 36.08 54.67 41.24
C ILE A 208 35.91 53.37 42.03
N ASP A 209 35.24 53.44 43.18
CA ASP A 209 34.85 52.23 43.91
C ASP A 209 33.76 51.48 43.11
N MET A 210 34.12 50.32 42.56
CA MET A 210 33.24 49.46 41.77
C MET A 210 32.72 48.26 42.58
N GLY A 211 32.97 48.21 43.89
CA GLY A 211 32.64 47.05 44.73
C GLY A 211 33.26 45.75 44.19
N ASP A 212 32.50 44.65 44.21
CA ASP A 212 32.95 43.33 43.74
C ASP A 212 33.14 43.22 42.21
N ALA A 213 32.85 44.28 41.46
CA ALA A 213 32.86 44.30 40.00
C ALA A 213 34.13 44.94 39.39
N ASN A 214 35.30 44.59 39.93
CA ASN A 214 36.60 45.09 39.43
C ASN A 214 36.80 44.80 37.93
N ILE A 215 37.21 45.82 37.17
CA ILE A 215 37.55 45.75 35.76
C ILE A 215 38.95 45.13 35.61
N ASP A 216 39.05 43.81 35.52
CA ASP A 216 40.33 43.14 35.31
C ASP A 216 40.81 43.22 33.85
N GLU A 217 42.06 42.83 33.62
CA GLU A 217 42.66 42.85 32.27
C GLU A 217 41.91 41.96 31.26
N LYS A 218 41.31 40.85 31.72
CA LYS A 218 40.55 39.95 30.85
C LYS A 218 39.29 40.63 30.34
N LEU A 219 38.51 41.25 31.23
CA LEU A 219 37.31 41.99 30.88
C LEU A 219 37.64 43.19 29.99
N VAL A 220 38.73 43.92 30.27
CA VAL A 220 39.15 45.02 29.39
C VAL A 220 39.44 44.50 27.99
N ASN A 221 40.27 43.47 27.85
CA ASN A 221 40.62 42.90 26.54
C ASN A 221 39.38 42.45 25.77
N ALA A 222 38.38 41.89 26.46
CA ALA A 222 37.10 41.53 25.89
C ALA A 222 36.24 42.76 25.48
N LEU A 223 36.18 43.82 26.29
CA LEU A 223 35.44 45.04 25.92
C LEU A 223 36.05 45.78 24.71
N LEU A 224 37.36 45.66 24.47
CA LEU A 224 38.02 46.34 23.35
C LEU A 224 37.55 45.85 21.97
N PHE A 225 37.07 44.60 21.83
CA PHE A 225 36.53 44.17 20.53
C PHE A 225 35.19 44.85 20.24
N ILE A 226 34.35 45.13 21.25
CA ILE A 226 33.07 45.83 21.10
C ILE A 226 33.33 47.22 20.50
N LYS A 227 34.36 47.91 21.01
CA LYS A 227 34.84 49.17 20.45
C LYS A 227 35.20 49.00 18.96
N LYS A 228 36.05 48.02 18.63
CA LYS A 228 36.48 47.78 17.25
C LYS A 228 35.28 47.48 16.34
N LEU A 229 34.32 46.69 16.82
CA LEU A 229 33.13 46.25 16.08
C LEU A 229 32.19 47.40 15.70
N PHE A 230 31.96 48.35 16.60
CA PHE A 230 31.01 49.45 16.38
C PHE A 230 31.67 50.76 15.96
N LEU A 231 32.90 51.03 16.38
CA LEU A 231 33.57 52.31 16.17
C LEU A 231 34.75 52.22 15.19
N GLY A 232 35.29 51.03 14.96
CA GLY A 232 36.45 50.82 14.09
C GLY A 232 37.77 51.16 14.78
N GLY A 233 38.77 51.50 13.96
CA GLY A 233 40.11 51.94 14.40
C GLY A 233 40.93 50.87 15.13
N GLU A 234 41.99 51.31 15.81
CA GLU A 234 42.89 50.45 16.60
C GLU A 234 42.21 49.94 17.87
N LYS A 235 42.47 48.68 18.26
CA LYS A 235 41.75 47.98 19.35
C LYS A 235 41.92 48.70 20.70
N ASP A 236 43.10 49.23 20.99
CA ASP A 236 43.48 49.82 22.28
C ASP A 236 43.42 51.35 22.32
N GLN A 237 43.07 52.00 21.22
CA GLN A 237 42.99 53.46 21.13
C GLN A 237 41.55 53.91 20.98
N LEU A 238 41.15 54.96 21.71
CA LEU A 238 39.87 55.63 21.53
C LEU A 238 40.10 57.09 21.14
N THR A 239 39.55 57.48 20.00
CA THR A 239 39.70 58.84 19.47
C THR A 239 38.46 59.70 19.70
N SER A 240 38.60 61.02 19.70
CA SER A 240 37.46 61.95 19.78
C SER A 240 36.42 61.72 18.68
N ALA A 241 36.87 61.38 17.46
CA ALA A 241 35.97 61.06 16.35
C ALA A 241 35.19 59.75 16.57
N GLU A 242 35.82 58.75 17.18
CA GLU A 242 35.15 57.49 17.56
C GLU A 242 34.14 57.70 18.68
N ILE A 243 34.37 58.64 19.60
CA ILE A 243 33.42 58.98 20.66
C ILE A 243 32.21 59.73 20.11
N GLU A 244 32.39 60.64 19.16
CA GLU A 244 31.28 61.25 18.43
C GLU A 244 30.45 60.17 17.72
N LEU A 245 31.12 59.21 17.07
CA LEU A 245 30.45 58.07 16.45
C LEU A 245 29.75 57.17 17.49
N ALA A 246 30.33 56.99 18.67
CA ALA A 246 29.73 56.24 19.78
C ALA A 246 28.46 56.92 20.25
N ILE A 247 28.51 58.22 20.56
CA ILE A 247 27.34 59.01 21.00
C ILE A 247 26.24 58.97 19.94
N HIS A 248 26.60 59.01 18.66
CA HIS A 248 25.64 58.85 17.57
C HIS A 248 24.97 57.46 17.55
N LYS A 249 25.70 56.38 17.88
CA LYS A 249 25.22 55.00 17.85
C LYS A 249 24.55 54.53 19.15
N ILE A 250 24.88 55.13 20.30
CA ILE A 250 24.36 54.79 21.64
C ILE A 250 22.84 54.59 21.66
N PRO A 251 22.00 55.46 21.06
CA PRO A 251 20.55 55.29 21.13
C PRO A 251 20.08 53.97 20.55
N ASN A 252 20.64 53.57 19.41
CA ASN A 252 20.28 52.33 18.75
C ASN A 252 20.90 51.12 19.46
N LEU A 253 22.13 51.24 20.00
CA LEU A 253 22.79 50.17 20.74
C LEU A 253 22.07 49.84 22.05
N LEU A 254 21.74 50.86 22.85
CA LEU A 254 21.05 50.66 24.12
C LEU A 254 19.62 50.17 23.89
N LEU A 255 18.88 50.76 22.94
CA LEU A 255 17.53 50.28 22.62
C LEU A 255 17.54 48.82 22.15
N MET A 256 18.55 48.42 21.39
CA MET A 256 18.72 47.04 20.94
C MET A 256 19.09 46.09 22.07
N ALA A 257 19.99 46.49 22.98
CA ALA A 257 20.32 45.70 24.17
C ALA A 257 19.10 45.52 25.08
N THR A 258 18.29 46.56 25.26
CA THR A 258 17.02 46.48 25.97
C THR A 258 16.02 45.57 25.25
N ASP A 259 15.91 45.67 23.92
CA ASP A 259 15.04 44.79 23.14
C ASP A 259 15.42 43.30 23.26
N PHE A 260 16.70 42.98 23.39
CA PHE A 260 17.17 41.60 23.59
C PHE A 260 16.91 41.08 25.02
N THR A 261 17.07 41.93 26.03
CA THR A 261 17.05 41.51 27.43
C THR A 261 15.67 41.59 28.07
N VAL A 262 14.82 42.51 27.63
CA VAL A 262 13.54 42.81 28.29
C VAL A 262 12.33 42.32 27.49
N VAL A 263 12.37 42.40 26.16
CA VAL A 263 11.21 42.03 25.32
C VAL A 263 11.19 40.52 25.11
N LYS A 264 10.21 39.85 25.71
CA LYS A 264 10.01 38.40 25.71
C LYS A 264 8.95 37.97 24.70
N GLU A 265 8.86 36.66 24.45
CA GLU A 265 7.84 36.07 23.56
C GLU A 265 6.41 36.38 24.01
N THR A 266 6.16 36.38 25.31
CA THR A 266 4.85 36.65 25.94
C THR A 266 4.30 38.05 25.62
N HIS A 267 5.15 39.00 25.20
CA HIS A 267 4.74 40.33 24.80
C HIS A 267 4.16 40.41 23.38
N PHE A 268 4.04 39.29 22.66
CA PHE A 268 3.50 39.26 21.30
C PHE A 268 2.26 38.37 21.22
N LYS A 269 1.36 38.69 20.26
CA LYS A 269 0.14 37.91 20.03
C LYS A 269 0.41 36.48 19.57
N ASN A 270 1.55 36.25 18.90
CA ASN A 270 2.00 34.95 18.44
C ASN A 270 3.53 34.94 18.27
N LYS A 271 4.13 33.75 18.28
CA LYS A 271 5.60 33.59 18.19
C LYS A 271 6.18 34.13 16.89
N ASN A 272 5.42 34.05 15.79
CA ASN A 272 5.85 34.59 14.49
C ASN A 272 6.12 36.11 14.55
N SER A 273 5.26 36.87 15.24
CA SER A 273 5.45 38.31 15.44
C SER A 273 6.69 38.61 16.29
N TYR A 274 6.96 37.79 17.30
CA TYR A 274 8.18 37.85 18.10
C TYR A 274 9.43 37.57 17.25
N TYR A 275 9.44 36.53 16.43
CA TYR A 275 10.58 36.24 15.55
C TYR A 275 10.79 37.32 14.46
N VAL A 276 9.72 37.94 13.95
CA VAL A 276 9.85 39.11 13.07
C VAL A 276 10.53 40.27 13.80
N PHE A 277 10.18 40.49 15.07
CA PHE A 277 10.83 41.48 15.92
C PHE A 277 12.32 41.16 16.12
N GLN A 278 12.68 39.93 16.49
CA GLN A 278 14.07 39.47 16.62
C GLN A 278 14.86 39.65 15.32
N GLN A 279 14.28 39.31 14.16
CA GLN A 279 14.93 39.54 12.87
C GLN A 279 15.20 41.03 12.59
N ASN A 280 14.31 41.93 13.05
CA ASN A 280 14.52 43.37 12.93
C ASN A 280 15.61 43.89 13.86
N ILE A 281 15.78 43.29 15.03
CA ILE A 281 16.91 43.55 15.93
C ILE A 281 18.23 43.22 15.21
N ILE A 282 18.37 42.03 14.62
CA ILE A 282 19.59 41.62 13.88
C ILE A 282 19.87 42.54 12.68
N LYS A 283 18.84 42.94 11.93
CA LYS A 283 18.99 43.90 10.83
C LYS A 283 19.48 45.27 11.32
N ARG A 284 19.07 45.73 12.49
CA ARG A 284 19.57 46.97 13.10
C ARG A 284 21.01 46.79 13.59
N PHE A 285 21.31 45.67 14.26
CA PHE A 285 22.66 45.31 14.69
C PHE A 285 23.65 45.39 13.52
N ARG A 286 23.33 44.73 12.40
CA ARG A 286 24.16 44.71 11.19
C ARG A 286 24.39 46.10 10.59
N LYS A 287 23.39 46.99 10.62
CA LYS A 287 23.53 48.39 10.16
C LYS A 287 24.42 49.24 11.07
N MET A 288 24.59 48.83 12.33
CA MET A 288 25.44 49.54 13.29
C MET A 288 26.90 49.11 13.24
N LEU A 289 27.23 47.98 12.61
CA LEU A 289 28.60 47.50 12.48
C LEU A 289 29.46 48.50 11.70
N PHE A 290 30.68 48.73 12.18
CA PHE A 290 31.66 49.51 11.43
C PHE A 290 32.20 48.68 10.25
N PRO A 291 32.43 49.27 9.07
CA PRO A 291 33.03 48.56 7.95
C PRO A 291 34.51 48.26 8.24
N ILE A 292 34.79 47.05 8.71
CA ILE A 292 36.15 46.53 8.99
C ILE A 292 36.61 45.66 7.81
N LYS A 293 37.92 45.46 7.63
CA LYS A 293 38.43 44.52 6.61
C LYS A 293 38.01 43.10 6.98
N GLU A 294 37.64 42.32 5.98
CA GLU A 294 37.05 40.99 6.18
C GLU A 294 37.98 39.98 6.88
N THR A 295 39.30 40.15 6.72
CA THR A 295 40.34 39.30 7.31
C THR A 295 40.76 39.71 8.72
N ASP A 296 40.30 40.85 9.22
CA ASP A 296 40.74 41.34 10.53
C ASP A 296 40.12 40.49 11.64
N SER A 297 40.95 40.03 12.58
CA SER A 297 40.50 39.44 13.83
C SER A 297 39.71 40.47 14.64
N LEU A 298 38.52 40.06 15.07
CA LEU A 298 37.63 40.84 15.94
C LEU A 298 37.88 40.46 17.40
N PHE A 299 37.61 39.20 17.75
CA PHE A 299 37.62 38.70 19.12
C PHE A 299 37.95 37.20 19.17
N GLU A 300 38.40 36.76 20.34
CA GLU A 300 38.59 35.35 20.69
C GLU A 300 37.36 34.81 21.43
N MET A 301 37.06 33.51 21.34
CA MET A 301 35.89 32.94 22.01
C MET A 301 35.90 33.18 23.53
N GLU A 302 37.09 33.12 24.15
CA GLU A 302 37.26 33.43 25.58
C GLU A 302 36.85 34.87 25.91
N ASP A 303 36.99 35.84 24.98
CA ASP A 303 36.49 37.20 25.17
C ASP A 303 34.96 37.21 25.39
N LEU A 304 34.21 36.35 24.69
CA LEU A 304 32.76 36.22 24.88
C LEU A 304 32.41 35.57 26.22
N TYR A 305 33.11 34.49 26.60
CA TYR A 305 32.88 33.83 27.89
C TYR A 305 33.15 34.78 29.05
N VAL A 306 34.25 35.53 29.00
CA VAL A 306 34.58 36.53 30.02
C VAL A 306 33.49 37.59 30.15
N ILE A 307 32.92 38.08 29.03
CA ILE A 307 31.82 39.05 29.08
C ILE A 307 30.57 38.42 29.71
N THR A 308 30.20 37.20 29.30
CA THR A 308 28.97 36.57 29.79
C THR A 308 29.06 36.14 31.25
N ASP A 309 30.18 35.56 31.69
CA ASP A 309 30.45 35.22 33.10
C ASP A 309 30.30 36.45 34.01
N ARG A 310 30.73 37.60 33.49
CA ARG A 310 30.69 38.89 34.18
C ARG A 310 29.29 39.53 34.15
N MET A 311 28.51 39.31 33.10
CA MET A 311 27.14 39.84 32.98
C MET A 311 26.11 39.02 33.76
N ASN A 312 26.33 37.71 33.95
CA ASN A 312 25.41 36.85 34.67
C ASN A 312 25.39 37.16 36.18
N SER A 313 24.17 37.29 36.72
CA SER A 313 23.91 37.33 38.17
C SER A 313 24.16 35.94 38.76
N GLN A 314 24.47 35.82 40.06
CA GLN A 314 24.56 34.51 40.71
C GLN A 314 23.24 33.70 40.65
N ASP A 315 22.11 34.35 40.37
CA ASP A 315 20.78 33.74 40.27
C ASP A 315 20.33 33.36 38.83
N ASP A 316 21.09 33.69 37.78
CA ASP A 316 20.71 33.33 36.41
C ASP A 316 21.19 31.92 36.03
N SER A 317 20.28 31.08 35.54
CA SER A 317 20.56 29.68 35.18
C SER A 317 21.35 29.51 33.87
N PHE A 318 21.52 30.58 33.09
CA PHE A 318 22.16 30.54 31.78
C PHE A 318 23.68 30.73 31.88
N ASP A 319 24.44 29.64 31.75
CA ASP A 319 25.91 29.65 31.73
C ASP A 319 26.40 29.39 30.30
N LEU A 320 27.05 30.37 29.67
CA LEU A 320 27.53 30.27 28.28
C LEU A 320 28.62 29.21 28.13
N ARG A 321 29.40 28.92 29.18
CA ARG A 321 30.46 27.92 29.13
C ARG A 321 29.90 26.49 29.01
N LYS A 322 28.68 26.24 29.49
CA LYS A 322 27.98 24.96 29.23
C LYS A 322 27.76 24.71 27.73
N TYR A 323 27.73 25.77 26.93
CA TYR A 323 27.54 25.73 25.48
C TYR A 323 28.86 25.90 24.71
N GLU A 324 30.02 25.85 25.38
CA GLU A 324 31.32 26.13 24.76
C GLU A 324 31.61 25.24 23.54
N LYS A 325 31.40 23.93 23.69
CA LYS A 325 31.61 22.96 22.61
C LYS A 325 30.72 23.22 21.40
N ILE A 326 29.56 23.83 21.61
CA ILE A 326 28.61 24.15 20.54
C ILE A 326 29.05 25.39 19.81
N PHE A 327 29.48 26.44 20.53
CA PHE A 327 30.06 27.61 19.87
C PHE A 327 31.33 27.24 19.11
N SER A 328 32.14 26.34 19.66
CA SER A 328 33.30 25.76 18.98
C SER A 328 32.88 24.98 17.72
N SER A 329 31.82 24.17 17.80
CA SER A 329 31.27 23.42 16.64
C SER A 329 30.61 24.34 15.60
N VAL A 330 29.82 25.35 15.99
CA VAL A 330 29.31 26.40 15.07
C VAL A 330 30.49 27.05 14.35
N LYS A 331 31.56 27.37 15.08
CA LYS A 331 32.73 28.00 14.52
C LYS A 331 33.47 27.06 13.56
N LYS A 332 33.78 25.84 13.98
CA LYS A 332 34.54 24.85 13.23
C LYS A 332 33.77 24.28 12.03
N ASP A 333 32.54 23.86 12.25
CA ASP A 333 31.76 23.04 11.32
C ASP A 333 30.83 23.90 10.43
N LEU A 334 30.30 25.03 10.96
CA LEU A 334 29.41 25.91 10.18
C LEU A 334 30.11 27.11 9.54
N ILE A 335 30.99 27.81 10.28
CA ILE A 335 31.60 29.08 9.84
C ILE A 335 32.97 28.85 9.17
N GLY A 336 33.74 27.89 9.69
CA GLY A 336 35.13 27.61 9.31
C GLY A 336 36.14 28.60 9.92
N GLY A 337 37.41 28.38 9.57
CA GLY A 337 38.55 29.17 10.05
C GLY A 337 39.16 28.63 11.34
N ASP A 338 39.81 29.51 12.09
CA ASP A 338 40.43 29.19 13.39
C ASP A 338 39.34 29.01 14.46
N PRO A 339 39.28 27.88 15.20
CA PRO A 339 38.23 27.61 16.18
C PRO A 339 38.16 28.63 17.32
N GLU A 340 39.26 29.33 17.63
CA GLU A 340 39.33 30.25 18.77
C GLU A 340 39.10 31.71 18.37
N VAL A 341 39.31 32.07 17.09
CA VAL A 341 39.33 33.46 16.62
C VAL A 341 38.23 33.76 15.60
N PHE A 342 37.47 34.84 15.82
CA PHE A 342 36.51 35.35 14.83
C PHE A 342 37.07 36.51 14.02
N THR A 343 37.14 36.35 12.71
CA THR A 343 37.33 37.45 11.76
C THR A 343 36.02 38.19 11.46
N PHE A 344 36.11 39.39 10.89
CA PHE A 344 34.90 40.15 10.52
C PHE A 344 34.04 39.46 9.45
N LYS A 345 34.66 38.72 8.51
CA LYS A 345 33.93 37.90 7.53
C LYS A 345 33.10 36.81 8.20
N GLU A 346 33.73 36.08 9.10
CA GLU A 346 33.12 34.96 9.82
C GLU A 346 32.00 35.44 10.76
N PHE A 347 32.18 36.61 11.38
CA PHE A 347 31.13 37.24 12.16
C PHE A 347 29.92 37.66 11.28
N LYS A 348 30.14 38.13 10.05
CA LYS A 348 29.03 38.37 9.10
C LYS A 348 28.31 37.07 8.73
N HIS A 349 29.04 35.96 8.59
CA HIS A 349 28.46 34.63 8.35
C HIS A 349 27.60 34.20 9.54
N LEU A 350 28.08 34.31 10.77
CA LEU A 350 27.31 34.04 12.00
C LEU A 350 25.97 34.81 12.00
N LEU A 351 26.00 36.11 11.71
CA LEU A 351 24.77 36.91 11.62
C LEU A 351 23.82 36.45 10.51
N SER A 352 24.34 35.92 9.41
CA SER A 352 23.51 35.33 8.34
C SER A 352 22.89 34.01 8.80
N TYR A 353 23.63 33.16 9.51
CA TYR A 353 23.09 31.93 10.11
C TYR A 353 21.97 32.24 11.10
N ILE A 354 22.16 33.23 11.99
CA ILE A 354 21.12 33.67 12.93
C ILE A 354 19.87 34.16 12.17
N GLU A 355 20.04 34.96 11.11
CA GLU A 355 18.88 35.41 10.30
C GLU A 355 18.15 34.26 9.60
N VAL A 356 18.88 33.25 9.10
CA VAL A 356 18.31 32.05 8.47
C VAL A 356 17.60 31.18 9.52
N PHE A 357 18.21 30.98 10.68
CA PHE A 357 17.63 30.25 11.80
C PHE A 357 16.30 30.89 12.25
N ILE A 358 16.27 32.21 12.45
CA ILE A 358 15.04 32.94 12.77
C ILE A 358 13.98 32.79 11.66
N GLU A 359 14.39 32.81 10.38
CA GLU A 359 13.45 32.57 9.27
C GLU A 359 12.90 31.13 9.26
N GLY A 360 13.69 30.16 9.70
CA GLY A 360 13.28 28.77 9.94
C GLY A 360 12.31 28.64 11.11
N LEU A 361 12.57 29.29 12.24
CA LEU A 361 11.62 29.31 13.37
C LEU A 361 10.27 29.92 12.99
N LYS A 362 10.27 30.99 12.18
CA LYS A 362 9.04 31.56 11.61
C LYS A 362 8.32 30.58 10.70
N MET A 363 9.09 29.81 9.92
CA MET A 363 8.54 28.78 9.03
C MET A 363 7.84 27.69 9.83
N HIS A 364 8.49 27.18 10.87
CA HIS A 364 7.95 26.15 11.77
C HIS A 364 6.68 26.63 12.49
N GLU A 365 6.72 27.82 13.11
CA GLU A 365 5.55 28.37 13.80
C GLU A 365 4.35 28.57 12.88
N SER A 366 4.58 29.06 11.67
CA SER A 366 3.49 29.27 10.71
C SER A 366 2.96 27.94 10.17
N HIS A 367 3.80 26.91 10.05
CA HIS A 367 3.36 25.55 9.73
C HIS A 367 2.43 25.01 10.83
N LEU A 368 2.82 25.14 12.11
CA LEU A 368 1.96 24.75 13.24
C LEU A 368 0.60 25.47 13.17
N GLN A 369 0.59 26.79 12.95
CA GLN A 369 -0.64 27.57 12.84
C GLN A 369 -1.53 27.17 11.64
N LEU A 370 -0.94 26.91 10.47
CA LEU A 370 -1.69 26.54 9.27
C LEU A 370 -2.26 25.11 9.35
N THR A 371 -1.56 24.22 10.06
CA THR A 371 -1.95 22.80 10.18
C THR A 371 -2.70 22.48 11.47
N GLU A 372 -2.93 23.46 12.32
CA GLU A 372 -3.70 23.29 13.55
C GLU A 372 -5.13 22.82 13.24
N GLY A 373 -5.52 21.67 13.81
CA GLY A 373 -6.82 21.07 13.57
C GLY A 373 -7.07 20.61 12.13
N ILE A 374 -6.03 20.47 11.30
CA ILE A 374 -6.21 20.09 9.88
C ILE A 374 -6.85 18.70 9.71
N ASN A 375 -6.59 17.78 10.62
CA ASN A 375 -7.10 16.41 10.54
C ASN A 375 -8.64 16.34 10.61
N SER A 376 -9.31 17.34 11.20
CA SER A 376 -10.78 17.41 11.28
C SER A 376 -11.44 18.14 10.11
N LYS A 377 -10.67 18.63 9.13
CA LYS A 377 -11.17 19.40 7.98
C LYS A 377 -11.55 18.50 6.80
N THR A 378 -12.40 19.00 5.89
CA THR A 378 -12.74 18.28 4.66
C THR A 378 -11.57 18.26 3.66
N ILE A 379 -11.63 17.39 2.65
CA ILE A 379 -10.58 17.32 1.61
C ILE A 379 -10.42 18.68 0.91
N GLU A 380 -11.53 19.34 0.58
CA GLU A 380 -11.53 20.64 -0.12
C GLU A 380 -10.88 21.73 0.74
N GLU A 381 -11.16 21.73 2.05
CA GLU A 381 -10.54 22.66 2.99
C GLU A 381 -9.04 22.39 3.15
N LYS A 382 -8.63 21.12 3.20
CA LYS A 382 -7.21 20.72 3.26
C LYS A 382 -6.44 21.14 2.00
N GLU A 383 -7.04 21.02 0.82
CA GLU A 383 -6.45 21.48 -0.44
C GLU A 383 -6.27 23.02 -0.48
N LEU A 384 -7.23 23.78 0.07
CA LEU A 384 -7.06 25.23 0.20
C LEU A 384 -5.90 25.58 1.15
N ILE A 385 -5.77 24.87 2.27
CA ILE A 385 -4.66 25.04 3.22
C ILE A 385 -3.32 24.65 2.57
N LYS A 386 -3.29 23.59 1.75
CA LYS A 386 -2.09 23.19 0.99
C LYS A 386 -1.60 24.33 0.11
N VAL A 387 -2.50 24.99 -0.63
CA VAL A 387 -2.13 26.12 -1.49
C VAL A 387 -1.51 27.26 -0.67
N GLU A 388 -2.09 27.58 0.48
CA GLU A 388 -1.56 28.60 1.40
C GLU A 388 -0.18 28.19 1.96
N TYR A 389 -0.06 26.94 2.43
CA TYR A 389 1.17 26.34 2.93
C TYR A 389 2.29 26.37 1.88
N LEU A 390 2.00 26.03 0.63
CA LEU A 390 2.99 26.07 -0.46
C LEU A 390 3.44 27.49 -0.81
N ASN A 391 2.50 28.44 -0.83
CA ASN A 391 2.84 29.85 -1.03
C ASN A 391 3.72 30.37 0.10
N PHE A 392 3.46 29.92 1.32
CA PHE A 392 4.25 30.21 2.49
C PHE A 392 5.67 29.64 2.38
N VAL A 393 5.82 28.34 2.06
CA VAL A 393 7.13 27.70 1.86
C VAL A 393 7.95 28.44 0.79
N ARG A 394 7.35 28.76 -0.36
CA ARG A 394 8.02 29.52 -1.45
C ARG A 394 8.50 30.90 -0.98
N LYS A 395 7.68 31.61 -0.20
CA LYS A 395 8.03 32.92 0.36
C LYS A 395 9.25 32.81 1.29
N HIS A 396 9.26 31.83 2.19
CA HIS A 396 10.36 31.59 3.11
C HIS A 396 11.64 31.16 2.37
N ALA A 397 11.53 30.22 1.43
CA ALA A 397 12.67 29.81 0.60
C ALA A 397 13.28 30.97 -0.19
N LYS A 398 12.44 31.86 -0.76
CA LYS A 398 12.90 33.08 -1.44
C LYS A 398 13.58 34.06 -0.49
N ASN A 399 13.05 34.23 0.73
CA ASN A 399 13.66 35.08 1.74
C ASN A 399 15.01 34.54 2.20
N THR A 400 15.12 33.24 2.49
CA THR A 400 16.34 32.56 2.87
C THR A 400 17.40 32.72 1.78
N LYS A 401 17.09 32.42 0.51
CA LYS A 401 18.01 32.67 -0.61
C LYS A 401 18.49 34.12 -0.68
N ARG A 402 17.61 35.09 -0.43
CA ARG A 402 17.96 36.51 -0.40
C ARG A 402 18.91 36.85 0.76
N ILE A 403 18.65 36.33 1.96
CA ILE A 403 19.50 36.53 3.15
C ILE A 403 20.89 35.97 2.88
N VAL A 404 20.95 34.73 2.39
CA VAL A 404 22.18 34.01 2.11
C VAL A 404 23.02 34.72 1.01
N ARG A 405 22.39 35.19 -0.08
CA ARG A 405 23.10 35.87 -1.18
C ARG A 405 23.53 37.30 -0.86
N LYS A 406 22.72 38.06 -0.10
CA LYS A 406 22.95 39.51 0.10
C LYS A 406 24.07 39.81 1.09
N ASN A 407 24.34 38.93 2.03
CA ASN A 407 25.09 39.27 3.25
C ASN A 407 26.52 38.68 3.31
N GLY A 408 27.18 38.48 2.17
CA GLY A 408 28.57 37.96 2.11
C GLY A 408 28.71 36.44 2.00
N GLY A 409 27.60 35.74 1.73
CA GLY A 409 27.56 34.31 1.45
C GLY A 409 27.56 33.41 2.69
N PHE A 410 27.50 32.11 2.44
CA PHE A 410 27.89 31.04 3.37
C PHE A 410 29.34 30.62 3.05
N PRO A 411 30.04 29.95 3.97
CA PRO A 411 31.27 29.23 3.65
C PRO A 411 31.04 28.28 2.46
N GLN A 412 32.12 27.99 1.72
CA GLN A 412 32.01 27.16 0.50
C GLN A 412 31.56 25.73 0.80
N ARG A 413 31.87 25.22 2.00
CA ARG A 413 31.51 23.89 2.50
C ARG A 413 31.19 24.02 3.98
N VAL A 414 30.04 23.50 4.39
CA VAL A 414 29.51 23.55 5.77
C VAL A 414 29.21 22.12 6.18
N ASP A 415 29.79 21.64 7.29
CA ASP A 415 29.54 20.28 7.81
C ASP A 415 28.38 20.29 8.80
N ILE A 416 27.16 20.32 8.25
CA ILE A 416 25.95 20.46 9.08
C ILE A 416 25.70 19.19 9.91
N LEU A 417 26.06 18.01 9.37
CA LEU A 417 25.82 16.75 10.05
C LEU A 417 26.68 16.61 11.30
N THR A 418 27.98 16.95 11.21
CA THR A 418 28.85 16.99 12.40
C THR A 418 28.33 18.00 13.43
N PHE A 419 27.88 19.17 12.99
CA PHE A 419 27.30 20.17 13.88
C PHE A 419 26.06 19.66 14.63
N VAL A 420 25.12 19.02 13.92
CA VAL A 420 23.91 18.46 14.54
C VAL A 420 24.25 17.33 15.51
N LYS A 421 25.20 16.46 15.14
CA LYS A 421 25.73 15.40 16.02
C LYS A 421 26.26 15.99 17.32
N THR A 422 27.10 17.02 17.24
CA THR A 422 27.62 17.71 18.42
C THR A 422 26.51 18.38 19.23
N LEU A 423 25.54 19.02 18.58
CA LEU A 423 24.42 19.68 19.27
C LEU A 423 23.58 18.69 20.07
N SER A 424 23.30 17.51 19.51
CA SER A 424 22.54 16.46 20.18
C SER A 424 23.31 15.77 21.32
N THR A 425 24.63 15.62 21.19
CA THR A 425 25.44 14.98 22.24
C THR A 425 25.77 15.90 23.40
N GLU A 426 25.79 17.22 23.18
CA GLU A 426 26.27 18.19 24.17
C GLU A 426 25.16 19.01 24.84
N ILE A 427 23.91 18.95 24.34
CA ILE A 427 22.75 19.54 25.01
C ILE A 427 21.64 18.49 25.12
N ASP A 428 21.35 18.07 26.35
CA ASP A 428 20.23 17.15 26.66
C ASP A 428 18.85 17.70 26.24
N GLU A 429 18.68 19.02 26.22
CA GLU A 429 17.45 19.71 25.75
C GLU A 429 17.22 19.58 24.23
N PHE A 430 18.24 19.20 23.46
CA PHE A 430 18.15 18.96 22.02
C PHE A 430 18.32 17.48 21.69
N ASP A 431 17.28 16.69 21.96
CA ASP A 431 17.22 15.28 21.56
C ASP A 431 16.87 15.14 20.07
N PHE A 432 17.85 15.44 19.22
CA PHE A 432 17.72 15.17 17.80
C PHE A 432 17.90 13.67 17.54
N LYS A 433 17.00 13.07 16.77
CA LYS A 433 17.21 11.75 16.19
C LYS A 433 18.32 11.83 15.13
N VAL A 434 19.57 11.78 15.60
CA VAL A 434 20.78 11.97 14.78
C VAL A 434 20.80 11.03 13.58
N ASP A 435 20.41 9.77 13.77
CA ASP A 435 20.37 8.78 12.69
C ASP A 435 19.35 9.17 11.61
N PHE A 436 18.19 9.70 12.01
CA PHE A 436 17.19 10.19 11.06
C PHE A 436 17.66 11.42 10.31
N ILE A 437 18.35 12.34 10.98
CA ILE A 437 18.94 13.51 10.31
C ILE A 437 20.01 13.05 9.33
N ASP A 438 20.92 12.16 9.72
CA ASP A 438 21.92 11.56 8.83
C ASP A 438 21.24 10.96 7.59
N ALA A 439 20.20 10.14 7.79
CA ALA A 439 19.44 9.54 6.70
C ALA A 439 18.76 10.58 5.79
N ILE A 440 18.13 11.63 6.34
CA ILE A 440 17.54 12.75 5.58
C ILE A 440 18.59 13.50 4.76
N PHE A 441 19.83 13.63 5.24
CA PHE A 441 20.90 14.24 4.44
C PHE A 441 21.23 13.41 3.18
N GLY A 442 20.84 12.13 3.12
CA GLY A 442 20.80 11.38 1.87
C GLY A 442 19.80 11.96 0.85
N LEU A 443 18.63 12.43 1.29
CA LEU A 443 17.66 13.14 0.45
C LEU A 443 18.25 14.45 -0.10
N LYS A 444 19.09 15.14 0.68
CA LYS A 444 19.82 16.33 0.20
C LYS A 444 20.68 15.99 -1.02
N VAL A 445 21.39 14.86 -0.99
CA VAL A 445 22.21 14.41 -2.14
C VAL A 445 21.30 14.09 -3.32
N MET A 446 20.15 13.46 -3.08
CA MET A 446 19.18 13.18 -4.15
C MET A 446 18.66 14.42 -4.84
N ILE A 447 18.34 15.49 -4.10
CA ILE A 447 17.73 16.68 -4.68
C ILE A 447 18.78 17.64 -5.22
N SER A 448 19.90 17.84 -4.51
CA SER A 448 20.84 18.95 -4.78
C SER A 448 22.26 18.50 -5.11
N GLY A 449 22.57 17.22 -4.93
CA GLY A 449 23.88 16.65 -5.20
C GLY A 449 24.92 16.87 -4.09
N GLY A 450 26.19 16.67 -4.44
CA GLY A 450 27.33 16.88 -3.54
C GLY A 450 27.56 15.76 -2.53
N GLU A 451 28.40 16.03 -1.53
CA GLU A 451 28.72 15.09 -0.44
C GLU A 451 27.58 15.10 0.61
N LYS A 452 27.32 13.96 1.27
CA LYS A 452 26.21 13.78 2.23
C LYS A 452 26.31 14.71 3.44
N ASN A 453 27.51 14.82 4.03
CA ASN A 453 27.77 15.61 5.23
C ASN A 453 28.01 17.11 4.96
N LEU A 454 28.36 17.47 3.71
CA LEU A 454 28.68 18.85 3.36
C LEU A 454 27.52 19.53 2.62
N LEU A 455 27.24 20.78 2.97
CA LEU A 455 26.32 21.64 2.24
C LEU A 455 27.06 22.83 1.62
N SER A 456 27.09 22.89 0.29
CA SER A 456 27.56 24.07 -0.43
C SER A 456 26.44 25.11 -0.62
N LEU A 457 26.82 26.36 -0.87
CA LEU A 457 25.85 27.43 -1.14
C LEU A 457 24.97 27.14 -2.38
N ALA A 458 25.54 26.51 -3.40
CA ALA A 458 24.83 26.14 -4.62
C ALA A 458 23.78 25.07 -4.31
N GLU A 459 24.17 24.03 -3.57
CA GLU A 459 23.27 22.96 -3.11
C GLU A 459 22.14 23.50 -2.24
N LEU A 460 22.44 24.39 -1.28
CA LEU A 460 21.40 25.03 -0.46
C LEU A 460 20.41 25.84 -1.32
N CYS A 461 20.89 26.60 -2.31
CA CYS A 461 20.01 27.35 -3.18
C CYS A 461 19.11 26.43 -4.02
N ASP A 462 19.67 25.36 -4.57
CA ASP A 462 18.93 24.37 -5.37
C ASP A 462 17.90 23.61 -4.52
N ALA A 463 18.27 23.18 -3.30
CA ALA A 463 17.35 22.59 -2.34
C ALA A 463 16.20 23.56 -1.98
N LEU A 464 16.49 24.85 -1.80
CA LEU A 464 15.47 25.88 -1.55
C LEU A 464 14.57 26.11 -2.77
N ASP A 465 15.08 26.00 -3.99
CA ASP A 465 14.28 26.05 -5.23
C ASP A 465 13.31 24.86 -5.33
N LYS A 466 13.73 23.69 -4.84
CA LYS A 466 12.96 22.44 -4.85
C LYS A 466 12.06 22.25 -3.61
N SER A 467 12.25 23.04 -2.56
CA SER A 467 11.54 22.94 -1.28
C SER A 467 10.02 22.97 -1.39
N SER A 468 9.46 23.69 -2.36
CA SER A 468 8.00 23.73 -2.58
C SER A 468 7.43 22.38 -3.03
N ALA A 469 8.16 21.59 -3.81
CA ALA A 469 7.68 20.28 -4.25
C ALA A 469 7.78 19.25 -3.12
N LEU A 470 8.89 19.27 -2.36
CA LEU A 470 9.06 18.46 -1.15
C LEU A 470 7.98 18.77 -0.11
N ALA A 471 7.69 20.05 0.11
CA ALA A 471 6.63 20.47 1.02
C ALA A 471 5.25 20.02 0.53
N SER A 472 4.98 20.03 -0.77
CA SER A 472 3.72 19.52 -1.32
C SER A 472 3.57 18.03 -1.05
N MET A 473 4.61 17.26 -1.36
CA MET A 473 4.64 15.82 -1.11
C MET A 473 4.45 15.50 0.38
N LEU A 474 5.20 16.17 1.27
CA LEU A 474 5.07 15.99 2.71
C LEU A 474 3.65 16.31 3.20
N PHE A 475 3.05 17.40 2.70
CA PHE A 475 1.69 17.77 3.05
C PHE A 475 0.68 16.72 2.59
N ASP A 476 0.86 16.19 1.38
CA ASP A 476 -0.01 15.18 0.78
C ASP A 476 0.00 13.89 1.61
N PHE A 477 1.18 13.37 1.92
CA PHE A 477 1.32 12.17 2.76
C PHE A 477 0.83 12.40 4.20
N LYS A 478 1.12 13.56 4.79
CA LYS A 478 0.80 13.83 6.20
C LYS A 478 -0.67 14.12 6.45
N TYR A 479 -1.31 14.90 5.56
CA TYR A 479 -2.63 15.47 5.86
C TYR A 479 -3.74 15.02 4.92
N LEU A 480 -3.44 14.70 3.65
CA LEU A 480 -4.45 14.33 2.67
C LEU A 480 -4.63 12.81 2.53
N ASN A 481 -3.59 12.00 2.72
CA ASN A 481 -3.67 10.54 2.64
C ASN A 481 -4.80 9.95 3.49
N ASN A 482 -4.91 10.42 4.73
CA ASN A 482 -5.93 10.03 5.70
C ASN A 482 -7.38 10.38 5.35
N SER A 483 -7.61 11.18 4.30
CA SER A 483 -8.95 11.54 3.88
C SER A 483 -9.57 10.53 2.91
N TYR A 484 -8.82 9.52 2.48
CA TYR A 484 -9.31 8.44 1.65
C TYR A 484 -9.47 7.16 2.48
N GLU A 485 -10.48 6.36 2.17
CA GLU A 485 -10.64 5.03 2.78
C GLU A 485 -9.43 4.15 2.46
N GLU A 486 -8.97 3.37 3.45
CA GLU A 486 -7.70 2.63 3.39
C GLU A 486 -7.61 1.70 2.18
N ASP A 487 -8.71 1.03 1.86
CA ASP A 487 -8.85 0.11 0.73
C ASP A 487 -9.68 0.72 -0.40
N SER A 488 -9.43 1.98 -0.77
CA SER A 488 -10.12 2.59 -1.92
C SER A 488 -9.22 2.79 -3.12
N SER A 489 -9.77 2.58 -4.31
CA SER A 489 -9.13 2.92 -5.59
C SER A 489 -8.65 4.38 -5.61
N LYS A 490 -9.40 5.29 -4.98
CA LYS A 490 -9.07 6.72 -4.84
C LYS A 490 -7.79 6.98 -4.04
N LYS A 491 -7.56 6.25 -2.94
CA LYS A 491 -6.33 6.39 -2.13
C LYS A 491 -5.09 6.06 -2.95
N TRP A 492 -5.12 4.93 -3.65
CA TRP A 492 -4.01 4.51 -4.51
C TRP A 492 -3.78 5.46 -5.69
N ASN A 493 -4.85 6.01 -6.28
CA ASN A 493 -4.75 7.07 -7.29
C ASN A 493 -3.99 8.29 -6.75
N PHE A 494 -4.42 8.75 -5.56
CA PHE A 494 -3.86 9.90 -4.88
C PHE A 494 -2.38 9.71 -4.55
N LEU A 495 -2.00 8.55 -3.99
CA LEU A 495 -0.60 8.25 -3.68
C LEU A 495 0.28 8.27 -4.94
N ALA A 496 -0.20 7.69 -6.04
CA ALA A 496 0.51 7.72 -7.32
C ALA A 496 0.68 9.15 -7.89
N GLU A 497 -0.27 10.04 -7.62
CA GLU A 497 -0.21 11.46 -8.00
C GLU A 497 0.69 12.28 -7.08
N ALA A 498 0.70 11.98 -5.78
CA ALA A 498 1.55 12.64 -4.78
C ALA A 498 3.06 12.40 -5.01
N LEU A 499 3.42 11.28 -5.66
CA LEU A 499 4.80 10.99 -6.05
C LEU A 499 5.26 11.75 -7.32
N ALA A 500 4.33 12.15 -8.19
CA ALA A 500 4.68 12.74 -9.49
C ALA A 500 5.53 14.04 -9.39
N PRO A 501 5.30 14.96 -8.43
CA PRO A 501 6.13 16.14 -8.22
C PRO A 501 7.58 15.86 -7.78
N ILE A 502 7.91 14.63 -7.37
CA ILE A 502 9.26 14.26 -6.92
C ILE A 502 10.21 14.08 -8.11
N PHE A 503 9.74 13.51 -9.21
CA PHE A 503 10.62 13.20 -10.35
C PHE A 503 11.39 14.41 -10.90
N PRO A 504 10.77 15.59 -11.10
CA PRO A 504 11.48 16.76 -11.61
C PRO A 504 12.47 17.39 -10.62
N ILE A 505 12.40 17.05 -9.33
CA ILE A 505 13.30 17.61 -8.31
C ILE A 505 14.51 16.72 -8.02
N LEU A 506 14.51 15.46 -8.46
CA LEU A 506 15.68 14.60 -8.37
C LEU A 506 16.85 15.19 -9.18
N ASN A 507 18.07 14.95 -8.71
CA ASN A 507 19.29 15.32 -9.40
C ASN A 507 19.37 14.58 -10.75
N THR A 508 19.89 15.26 -11.78
CA THR A 508 20.03 14.70 -13.12
C THR A 508 21.15 13.67 -13.25
N GLU A 509 22.08 13.62 -12.28
CA GLU A 509 23.18 12.65 -12.26
C GLU A 509 22.73 11.33 -11.64
N ASP A 510 22.19 10.43 -12.48
CA ASP A 510 21.64 9.14 -12.05
C ASP A 510 22.64 8.27 -11.25
N SER A 511 23.95 8.36 -11.52
CA SER A 511 24.99 7.55 -10.86
C SER A 511 25.40 8.05 -9.48
N LEU A 512 24.88 9.19 -9.03
CA LEU A 512 25.25 9.78 -7.75
C LEU A 512 24.72 8.91 -6.61
N VAL A 513 25.60 8.44 -5.73
CA VAL A 513 25.22 7.70 -4.52
C VAL A 513 24.56 8.65 -3.54
N ALA A 514 23.28 8.43 -3.25
CA ALA A 514 22.49 9.30 -2.41
C ALA A 514 22.46 8.86 -0.95
N MET A 515 22.16 7.58 -0.69
CA MET A 515 21.95 7.05 0.65
C MET A 515 22.24 5.55 0.72
N SER A 516 22.29 4.99 1.93
CA SER A 516 22.40 3.56 2.18
C SER A 516 21.04 2.90 2.43
N LEU A 517 20.95 1.57 2.39
CA LEU A 517 19.73 0.86 2.83
C LEU A 517 19.44 1.07 4.33
N ALA A 518 20.47 1.25 5.15
CA ALA A 518 20.31 1.60 6.56
C ALA A 518 19.64 2.97 6.71
N ASP A 519 20.00 3.93 5.86
CA ASP A 519 19.33 5.24 5.82
C ASP A 519 17.84 5.09 5.46
N ILE A 520 17.49 4.25 4.47
CA ILE A 520 16.07 3.96 4.14
C ILE A 520 15.36 3.35 5.34
N LYS A 521 15.96 2.35 6.00
CA LYS A 521 15.35 1.72 7.19
C LYS A 521 15.04 2.77 8.24
N VAL A 522 16.01 3.64 8.58
CA VAL A 522 15.82 4.72 9.56
C VAL A 522 14.72 5.68 9.14
N ILE A 523 14.66 6.09 7.86
CA ILE A 523 13.58 6.94 7.35
C ILE A 523 12.23 6.24 7.49
N LEU A 524 12.11 4.98 7.10
CA LEU A 524 10.85 4.24 7.20
C LEU A 524 10.42 4.03 8.64
N THR A 525 11.35 3.72 9.54
CA THR A 525 11.08 3.57 10.97
C THR A 525 10.56 4.87 11.57
N GLU A 526 11.20 5.99 11.26
CA GLU A 526 10.77 7.27 11.82
C GLU A 526 9.42 7.74 11.26
N LEU A 527 9.14 7.43 9.99
CA LEU A 527 7.95 7.89 9.31
C LEU A 527 6.73 6.97 9.51
N PHE A 528 6.92 5.66 9.71
CA PHE A 528 5.84 4.67 9.65
C PHE A 528 5.76 3.71 10.87
N LEU A 529 6.73 3.72 11.81
CA LEU A 529 6.69 2.78 12.94
C LEU A 529 5.59 3.12 13.96
N GLU A 530 4.82 2.09 14.34
CA GLU A 530 3.61 2.16 15.16
C GLU A 530 3.81 2.75 16.58
N GLU A 531 4.99 2.57 17.19
CA GLU A 531 5.23 2.87 18.61
C GLU A 531 5.65 4.32 18.92
N THR A 532 5.85 5.17 17.92
CA THR A 532 6.28 6.55 18.18
C THR A 532 5.08 7.43 18.54
N GLU A 533 5.20 8.25 19.60
CA GLU A 533 4.14 9.22 20.01
C GLU A 533 3.75 10.19 18.86
N SER A 534 4.61 10.29 17.84
CA SER A 534 4.33 10.91 16.55
C SER A 534 3.41 10.04 15.68
N LYS A 535 2.10 10.08 15.97
CA LYS A 535 1.01 9.63 15.07
C LYS A 535 0.90 10.44 13.76
N GLU A 536 2.02 10.87 13.19
CA GLU A 536 2.06 12.06 12.35
C GLU A 536 1.78 11.80 10.87
N LEU A 537 2.20 10.68 10.28
CA LEU A 537 1.90 10.35 8.88
C LEU A 537 0.65 9.49 8.78
N GLY A 538 -0.48 10.16 8.96
CA GLY A 538 -1.81 9.60 8.94
C GLY A 538 -2.07 8.46 7.94
N GLY A 539 -2.14 7.24 8.47
CA GLY A 539 -2.93 6.14 7.91
C GLY A 539 -2.17 4.97 7.29
N VAL A 540 -0.84 4.91 7.39
CA VAL A 540 -0.07 3.69 7.08
C VAL A 540 0.90 3.46 8.22
N GLN A 541 0.73 2.37 8.94
CA GLN A 541 1.62 1.92 10.00
C GLN A 541 2.34 0.69 9.50
N LEU A 542 3.65 0.62 9.73
CA LEU A 542 4.47 -0.53 9.40
C LEU A 542 5.16 -1.01 10.68
N SER A 543 5.04 -2.29 10.96
CA SER A 543 5.85 -3.00 11.95
C SER A 543 7.32 -3.01 11.52
N LEU A 544 8.22 -3.27 12.49
CA LEU A 544 9.64 -3.38 12.20
C LEU A 544 9.95 -4.54 11.23
N GLU A 545 9.21 -5.64 11.32
CA GLU A 545 9.32 -6.81 10.43
C GLU A 545 8.94 -6.45 8.99
N GLU A 546 7.88 -5.67 8.80
CA GLU A 546 7.45 -5.15 7.51
C GLU A 546 8.47 -4.21 6.87
N ILE A 547 9.04 -3.30 7.66
CA ILE A 547 10.12 -2.40 7.20
C ILE A 547 11.34 -3.22 6.78
N ASP A 548 11.75 -4.20 7.59
CA ASP A 548 12.88 -5.07 7.28
C ASP A 548 12.65 -5.90 6.02
N SER A 549 11.44 -6.43 5.86
CA SER A 549 10.99 -7.15 4.67
C SER A 549 11.03 -6.28 3.42
N PHE A 550 10.57 -5.03 3.51
CA PHE A 550 10.63 -4.06 2.42
C PHE A 550 12.07 -3.74 2.02
N VAL A 551 12.94 -3.45 2.99
CA VAL A 551 14.36 -3.14 2.75
C VAL A 551 15.09 -4.34 2.15
N LEU A 552 14.79 -5.55 2.62
CA LEU A 552 15.34 -6.80 2.08
C LEU A 552 14.88 -7.02 0.62
N ALA A 553 13.60 -6.79 0.32
CA ALA A 553 13.07 -6.89 -1.02
C ALA A 553 13.74 -5.91 -2.00
N LEU A 554 13.97 -4.67 -1.57
CA LEU A 554 14.73 -3.70 -2.35
C LEU A 554 16.15 -4.19 -2.66
N LYS A 555 16.83 -4.73 -1.63
CA LYS A 555 18.21 -5.21 -1.68
C LYS A 555 18.39 -6.41 -2.60
N GLU A 556 17.59 -7.45 -2.41
CA GLU A 556 17.83 -8.76 -3.01
C GLU A 556 17.13 -8.96 -4.34
N HIS A 557 16.04 -8.23 -4.60
CA HIS A 557 15.17 -8.52 -5.74
C HIS A 557 14.99 -7.34 -6.71
N ILE A 558 15.06 -6.10 -6.23
CA ILE A 558 14.71 -4.92 -7.05
C ILE A 558 15.95 -4.23 -7.63
N PHE A 559 16.97 -3.90 -6.83
CA PHE A 559 18.13 -3.14 -7.33
C PHE A 559 19.16 -4.00 -8.09
N THR A 560 19.88 -3.37 -9.02
CA THR A 560 20.92 -4.03 -9.84
C THR A 560 22.34 -3.81 -9.34
N THR A 561 22.57 -2.81 -8.49
CA THR A 561 23.92 -2.42 -8.04
C THR A 561 24.20 -2.84 -6.58
N SER A 562 25.41 -2.52 -6.09
CA SER A 562 26.00 -3.02 -4.84
C SER A 562 25.06 -2.97 -3.63
N PRO A 563 25.07 -3.99 -2.75
CA PRO A 563 24.01 -4.28 -1.77
C PRO A 563 23.69 -3.21 -0.72
N ASP A 564 24.50 -2.18 -0.53
CA ASP A 564 24.38 -1.31 0.67
C ASP A 564 24.19 0.18 0.35
N VAL A 565 24.31 0.60 -0.91
CA VAL A 565 24.18 2.00 -1.33
C VAL A 565 23.17 2.14 -2.46
N ILE A 566 22.51 3.29 -2.52
CA ILE A 566 21.40 3.57 -3.42
C ILE A 566 21.69 4.86 -4.16
N SER A 567 21.75 4.76 -5.48
CA SER A 567 21.96 5.88 -6.39
C SER A 567 20.68 6.66 -6.68
N VAL A 568 20.81 7.90 -7.15
CA VAL A 568 19.65 8.72 -7.57
C VAL A 568 18.85 8.02 -8.67
N GLY A 569 19.52 7.33 -9.59
CA GLY A 569 18.90 6.56 -10.66
C GLY A 569 18.10 5.35 -10.15
N GLU A 570 18.57 4.67 -9.10
CA GLU A 570 17.83 3.61 -8.42
C GLU A 570 16.58 4.15 -7.75
N ILE A 571 16.67 5.28 -7.04
CA ILE A 571 15.51 5.88 -6.38
C ILE A 571 14.51 6.41 -7.40
N SER A 572 14.97 7.05 -8.48
CA SER A 572 14.11 7.48 -9.58
C SER A 572 13.36 6.30 -10.21
N SER A 573 14.07 5.19 -10.43
CA SER A 573 13.46 3.96 -10.95
C SER A 573 12.48 3.35 -9.95
N LEU A 574 12.82 3.33 -8.65
CA LEU A 574 11.94 2.82 -7.59
C LEU A 574 10.66 3.63 -7.51
N LEU A 575 10.74 4.96 -7.49
CA LEU A 575 9.57 5.84 -7.46
C LEU A 575 8.65 5.63 -8.67
N LYS A 576 9.21 5.41 -9.87
CA LYS A 576 8.42 5.06 -11.06
C LYS A 576 7.78 3.68 -10.93
N LEU A 577 8.51 2.69 -10.42
CA LEU A 577 7.97 1.36 -10.17
C LEU A 577 6.85 1.40 -9.12
N SER A 578 7.02 2.16 -8.04
CA SER A 578 5.99 2.43 -7.03
C SER A 578 4.76 3.09 -7.65
N GLN A 579 4.94 4.05 -8.56
CA GLN A 579 3.82 4.67 -9.27
C GLN A 579 3.05 3.67 -10.13
N ILE A 580 3.75 2.79 -10.87
CA ILE A 580 3.14 1.68 -11.62
C ILE A 580 2.38 0.74 -10.66
N GLY A 581 3.01 0.36 -9.55
CA GLY A 581 2.42 -0.51 -8.52
C GLY A 581 1.16 0.08 -7.91
N MET A 582 1.19 1.36 -7.53
CA MET A 582 0.03 2.08 -7.01
C MET A 582 -1.11 2.18 -8.04
N LYS A 583 -0.82 2.36 -9.34
CA LYS A 583 -1.86 2.30 -10.38
C LYS A 583 -2.41 0.90 -10.62
N ALA A 584 -1.59 -0.13 -10.43
CA ALA A 584 -2.05 -1.51 -10.48
C ALA A 584 -2.98 -1.82 -9.30
N LEU A 585 -2.60 -1.41 -8.08
CA LEU A 585 -3.43 -1.53 -6.88
C LEU A 585 -4.73 -0.73 -7.00
N GLU A 586 -4.68 0.50 -7.52
CA GLU A 586 -5.88 1.28 -7.84
C GLU A 586 -6.82 0.51 -8.77
N PHE A 587 -6.27 -0.11 -9.82
CA PHE A 587 -7.07 -0.88 -10.78
C PHE A 587 -7.68 -2.13 -10.16
N ILE A 588 -6.92 -2.89 -9.36
CA ILE A 588 -7.41 -4.07 -8.65
C ILE A 588 -8.53 -3.67 -7.67
N GLN A 589 -8.32 -2.61 -6.88
CA GLN A 589 -9.32 -2.17 -5.93
C GLN A 589 -10.59 -1.65 -6.62
N LEU A 590 -10.45 -0.93 -7.74
CA LEU A 590 -11.60 -0.54 -8.56
C LEU A 590 -12.34 -1.76 -9.12
N TYR A 591 -11.62 -2.79 -9.56
CA TYR A 591 -12.21 -4.03 -10.04
C TYR A 591 -13.07 -4.69 -8.97
N ASP A 592 -12.56 -4.80 -7.74
CA ASP A 592 -13.27 -5.40 -6.61
C ASP A 592 -14.47 -4.53 -6.15
N GLU A 593 -14.31 -3.21 -6.06
CA GLU A 593 -15.39 -2.25 -5.78
C GLU A 593 -16.55 -2.43 -6.79
N LEU A 594 -16.23 -2.50 -8.08
CA LEU A 594 -17.23 -2.69 -9.12
C LEU A 594 -17.81 -4.11 -9.12
N LYS A 595 -17.02 -5.14 -8.76
CA LYS A 595 -17.48 -6.54 -8.64
C LYS A 595 -18.59 -6.61 -7.60
N GLU A 596 -18.38 -6.05 -6.42
CA GLU A 596 -19.40 -6.02 -5.37
C GLU A 596 -20.63 -5.21 -5.79
N LEU A 597 -20.46 -4.02 -6.38
CA LEU A 597 -21.58 -3.21 -6.86
C LEU A 597 -22.40 -3.89 -7.95
N SER A 598 -21.77 -4.70 -8.80
CA SER A 598 -22.42 -5.40 -9.91
C SER A 598 -23.39 -6.49 -9.46
N LYS A 599 -23.20 -7.06 -8.26
CA LYS A 599 -24.14 -8.03 -7.68
C LYS A 599 -25.53 -7.41 -7.48
N ASP A 600 -25.58 -6.15 -7.05
CA ASP A 600 -26.83 -5.43 -6.78
C ASP A 600 -27.34 -4.62 -8.00
N HIS A 601 -26.49 -4.36 -9.01
CA HIS A 601 -26.77 -3.41 -10.10
C HIS A 601 -26.48 -4.00 -11.50
N GLN A 602 -27.04 -5.16 -11.83
CA GLN A 602 -26.84 -5.84 -13.12
C GLN A 602 -27.11 -4.95 -14.36
N THR A 603 -28.05 -3.99 -14.27
CA THR A 603 -28.35 -3.06 -15.37
C THR A 603 -27.22 -2.06 -15.66
N GLU A 604 -26.32 -1.81 -14.71
CA GLU A 604 -25.15 -0.95 -14.85
C GLU A 604 -23.89 -1.71 -15.30
N LEU A 605 -23.94 -3.04 -15.45
CA LEU A 605 -22.81 -3.87 -15.85
C LEU A 605 -22.08 -3.36 -17.11
N PRO A 606 -22.76 -2.90 -18.20
CA PRO A 606 -22.07 -2.33 -19.35
C PRO A 606 -21.23 -1.09 -19.02
N LYS A 607 -21.71 -0.23 -18.12
CA LYS A 607 -21.00 0.96 -17.66
C LYS A 607 -19.81 0.58 -16.78
N PHE A 608 -19.94 -0.43 -15.92
CA PHE A 608 -18.82 -0.96 -15.14
C PHE A 608 -17.74 -1.56 -16.05
N LEU A 609 -18.12 -2.29 -17.10
CA LEU A 609 -17.19 -2.82 -18.10
C LEU A 609 -16.43 -1.71 -18.84
N GLU A 610 -17.09 -0.60 -19.18
CA GLU A 610 -16.43 0.58 -19.77
C GLU A 610 -15.44 1.23 -18.80
N MET A 611 -15.80 1.34 -17.52
CA MET A 611 -14.91 1.88 -16.48
C MET A 611 -13.67 1.01 -16.27
N ILE A 612 -13.84 -0.31 -16.18
CA ILE A 612 -12.73 -1.27 -16.04
C ILE A 612 -11.83 -1.22 -17.27
N GLU A 613 -12.40 -1.22 -18.47
CA GLU A 613 -11.62 -1.13 -19.70
C GLU A 613 -10.84 0.19 -19.78
N ALA A 614 -11.47 1.32 -19.44
CA ALA A 614 -10.81 2.63 -19.43
C ALA A 614 -9.68 2.69 -18.40
N LYS A 615 -9.90 2.17 -17.18
CA LYS A 615 -8.90 2.17 -16.12
C LYS A 615 -7.75 1.21 -16.43
N ALA A 616 -8.06 0.02 -16.93
CA ALA A 616 -7.05 -0.92 -17.42
C ALA A 616 -6.20 -0.27 -18.51
N LYS A 617 -6.78 0.33 -19.55
CA LYS A 617 -6.03 1.07 -20.60
C LYS A 617 -5.13 2.16 -20.04
N SER A 618 -5.57 2.89 -19.01
CA SER A 618 -4.73 3.87 -18.33
C SER A 618 -3.51 3.22 -17.69
N LEU A 619 -3.66 2.07 -17.05
CA LEU A 619 -2.56 1.27 -16.50
C LEU A 619 -1.65 0.76 -17.64
N GLU A 620 -2.21 0.26 -18.74
CA GLU A 620 -1.44 -0.17 -19.91
C GLU A 620 -0.53 0.94 -20.42
N VAL A 621 -1.08 2.14 -20.66
CA VAL A 621 -0.32 3.30 -21.14
C VAL A 621 0.80 3.68 -20.18
N MET A 622 0.55 3.64 -18.87
CA MET A 622 1.57 3.93 -17.88
C MET A 622 2.71 2.89 -17.89
N VAL A 623 2.37 1.59 -17.86
CA VAL A 623 3.36 0.51 -17.92
C VAL A 623 4.20 0.63 -19.19
N GLN A 624 3.57 0.88 -20.34
CA GLN A 624 4.27 1.03 -21.62
C GLN A 624 5.21 2.24 -21.65
N ARG A 625 4.84 3.34 -21.00
CA ARG A 625 5.62 4.58 -20.98
C ARG A 625 6.78 4.49 -19.99
N GLU A 626 6.53 4.02 -18.77
CA GLU A 626 7.48 4.13 -17.66
C GLU A 626 8.42 2.93 -17.55
N LEU A 627 7.94 1.70 -17.73
CA LEU A 627 8.72 0.47 -17.55
C LEU A 627 10.00 0.43 -18.41
N PRO A 628 9.99 0.84 -19.71
CA PRO A 628 11.22 0.87 -20.51
C PRO A 628 12.26 1.91 -20.06
N THR A 629 11.86 2.87 -19.22
CA THR A 629 12.75 3.94 -18.74
C THR A 629 13.54 3.57 -17.48
N LEU A 630 13.22 2.42 -16.86
CA LEU A 630 13.88 1.91 -15.67
C LEU A 630 15.24 1.31 -16.04
N LYS A 631 16.33 1.98 -15.63
CA LYS A 631 17.71 1.57 -15.95
C LYS A 631 18.40 0.76 -14.85
N TYR A 632 18.01 0.99 -13.59
CA TYR A 632 18.73 0.51 -12.41
C TYR A 632 17.99 -0.58 -11.61
N ILE A 633 16.85 -1.04 -12.13
CA ILE A 633 16.06 -2.12 -11.53
C ILE A 633 16.33 -3.42 -12.28
N ASN A 634 16.35 -4.52 -11.53
CA ASN A 634 16.51 -5.84 -12.08
C ASN A 634 15.39 -6.11 -13.09
N LYS A 635 15.78 -6.31 -14.35
CA LYS A 635 14.83 -6.53 -15.45
C LYS A 635 14.22 -7.92 -15.43
N SER A 636 14.73 -8.81 -14.57
CA SER A 636 14.27 -10.19 -14.36
C SER A 636 14.01 -10.39 -12.88
N ILE A 637 12.78 -10.11 -12.44
CA ILE A 637 12.40 -10.16 -11.04
C ILE A 637 11.95 -11.57 -10.72
N ASP A 638 12.54 -12.21 -9.71
CA ASP A 638 11.96 -13.41 -9.10
C ASP A 638 10.71 -12.96 -8.32
N TYR A 639 9.57 -12.93 -9.01
CA TYR A 639 8.34 -12.40 -8.42
C TYR A 639 7.84 -13.28 -7.28
N PHE A 640 8.22 -14.56 -7.28
CA PHE A 640 7.83 -15.51 -6.26
C PHE A 640 8.57 -15.25 -4.95
N GLU A 641 9.90 -15.19 -4.99
CA GLU A 641 10.68 -14.83 -3.81
C GLU A 641 10.41 -13.38 -3.39
N LEU A 642 10.19 -12.45 -4.33
CA LEU A 642 9.78 -11.08 -3.99
C LEU A 642 8.48 -11.06 -3.18
N VAL A 643 7.42 -11.74 -3.65
CA VAL A 643 6.12 -11.81 -2.96
C VAL A 643 6.26 -12.46 -1.58
N LYS A 644 7.09 -13.50 -1.48
CA LYS A 644 7.38 -14.17 -0.20
C LYS A 644 8.13 -13.26 0.77
N THR A 645 9.08 -12.47 0.27
CA THR A 645 9.84 -11.49 1.06
C THR A 645 8.94 -10.35 1.53
N ILE A 646 8.03 -9.85 0.69
CA ILE A 646 7.09 -8.79 1.08
C ILE A 646 5.79 -9.32 1.70
N ALA A 647 5.65 -10.64 1.91
CA ALA A 647 4.42 -11.22 2.44
C ALA A 647 3.97 -10.59 3.77
N PRO A 648 4.87 -10.25 4.72
CA PRO A 648 4.48 -9.56 5.95
C PRO A 648 3.74 -8.24 5.71
N LEU A 649 4.06 -7.50 4.64
CA LEU A 649 3.40 -6.24 4.25
C LEU A 649 2.00 -6.43 3.66
N LEU A 650 1.64 -7.66 3.34
CA LEU A 650 0.43 -8.02 2.59
C LEU A 650 -0.52 -8.88 3.43
N VAL A 651 -0.14 -9.25 4.65
CA VAL A 651 -0.99 -10.00 5.58
C VAL A 651 -1.85 -9.00 6.34
N GLU A 652 -3.17 -9.05 6.13
CA GLU A 652 -4.10 -8.31 6.98
C GLU A 652 -4.09 -8.94 8.39
N GLU A 653 -3.71 -8.15 9.39
CA GLU A 653 -3.49 -8.55 10.80
C GLU A 653 -4.72 -9.13 11.53
N ASP A 654 -5.85 -9.35 10.86
CA ASP A 654 -7.13 -9.70 11.52
C ASP A 654 -7.54 -11.17 11.39
N GLU A 655 -6.60 -12.13 11.24
CA GLU A 655 -6.94 -13.56 11.32
C GLU A 655 -7.65 -13.91 12.65
N ASP A 656 -7.27 -13.27 13.76
CA ASP A 656 -7.88 -13.49 15.09
C ASP A 656 -9.28 -12.88 15.25
N LYS A 657 -9.61 -11.81 14.52
CA LYS A 657 -10.99 -11.25 14.50
C LYS A 657 -11.89 -11.99 13.52
N ILE A 658 -11.35 -12.45 12.39
CA ILE A 658 -12.09 -13.21 11.38
C ILE A 658 -12.49 -14.59 11.90
N ALA A 659 -11.64 -15.25 12.71
CA ALA A 659 -11.94 -16.54 13.33
C ALA A 659 -13.21 -16.55 14.22
N LYS A 660 -13.69 -15.38 14.67
CA LYS A 660 -14.91 -15.26 15.49
C LYS A 660 -16.19 -14.92 14.70
N SER A 661 -16.10 -14.65 13.39
CA SER A 661 -17.29 -14.48 12.53
C SER A 661 -17.44 -15.69 11.61
N GLU A 662 -18.25 -16.67 12.02
CA GLU A 662 -18.43 -17.98 11.35
C GLU A 662 -18.94 -17.95 9.88
N LYS A 663 -19.02 -16.79 9.21
CA LYS A 663 -19.49 -16.69 7.81
C LYS A 663 -18.74 -15.71 6.92
N LYS A 664 -17.65 -15.07 7.35
CA LYS A 664 -16.88 -14.21 6.44
C LYS A 664 -15.86 -15.02 5.65
N LYS A 665 -16.00 -14.99 4.31
CA LYS A 665 -15.02 -15.53 3.35
C LYS A 665 -13.61 -15.10 3.78
N LYS A 666 -12.70 -16.07 4.03
CA LYS A 666 -11.29 -15.79 4.30
C LYS A 666 -10.74 -14.96 3.14
N LYS A 667 -10.34 -13.70 3.39
CA LYS A 667 -9.68 -12.87 2.38
C LYS A 667 -8.37 -13.57 2.05
N MET A 668 -8.17 -13.86 0.77
CA MET A 668 -7.06 -14.68 0.32
C MET A 668 -5.76 -13.87 0.36
N SER A 669 -4.68 -14.47 0.86
CA SER A 669 -3.38 -13.77 0.87
C SER A 669 -2.85 -13.64 -0.57
N ILE A 670 -2.12 -12.56 -0.86
CA ILE A 670 -1.47 -12.38 -2.17
C ILE A 670 -0.50 -13.53 -2.47
N LYS A 671 0.12 -14.10 -1.44
CA LYS A 671 0.95 -15.29 -1.56
C LYS A 671 0.15 -16.48 -2.11
N ASP A 672 -1.02 -16.77 -1.56
CA ASP A 672 -1.88 -17.85 -2.05
C ASP A 672 -2.32 -17.62 -3.50
N ILE A 673 -2.63 -16.36 -3.87
CA ILE A 673 -2.95 -16.00 -5.25
C ILE A 673 -1.77 -16.29 -6.17
N VAL A 674 -0.57 -15.87 -5.78
CA VAL A 674 0.66 -16.05 -6.56
C VAL A 674 1.03 -17.53 -6.70
N ASP A 675 0.92 -18.31 -5.62
CA ASP A 675 1.13 -19.76 -5.62
C ASP A 675 0.18 -20.48 -6.59
N ASN A 676 -1.11 -20.13 -6.55
CA ASN A 676 -2.12 -20.77 -7.39
C ASN A 676 -2.12 -20.28 -8.84
N ILE A 677 -1.69 -19.04 -9.12
CA ILE A 677 -1.60 -18.50 -10.49
C ILE A 677 -0.26 -18.84 -11.15
N ARG A 678 0.78 -19.19 -10.39
CA ARG A 678 2.12 -19.50 -10.91
C ARG A 678 2.11 -20.47 -12.11
N PRO A 679 1.34 -21.57 -12.13
CA PRO A 679 1.27 -22.46 -13.30
C PRO A 679 0.74 -21.78 -14.57
N PHE A 680 -0.10 -20.75 -14.43
CA PHE A 680 -0.62 -19.97 -15.55
C PHE A 680 0.29 -18.79 -15.97
N LYS A 681 1.35 -18.47 -15.21
CA LYS A 681 2.25 -17.35 -15.53
C LYS A 681 2.82 -17.47 -16.94
N THR A 682 3.29 -18.65 -17.33
CA THR A 682 3.87 -18.91 -18.66
C THR A 682 2.83 -18.77 -19.78
N LEU A 683 1.57 -19.14 -19.54
CA LEU A 683 0.48 -18.95 -20.50
C LEU A 683 0.08 -17.48 -20.65
N LEU A 684 0.16 -16.69 -19.57
CA LEU A 684 -0.26 -15.28 -19.59
C LEU A 684 0.87 -14.35 -20.09
N PHE A 685 2.09 -14.57 -19.58
CA PHE A 685 3.25 -13.70 -19.78
C PHE A 685 4.29 -14.27 -20.74
N GLY A 686 4.40 -15.60 -20.86
CA GLY A 686 5.52 -16.28 -21.50
C GLY A 686 6.75 -16.43 -20.60
N GLY A 687 7.85 -16.92 -21.17
CA GLY A 687 9.16 -17.02 -20.50
C GLY A 687 9.22 -18.02 -19.35
N GLU A 688 10.21 -17.88 -18.48
CA GLU A 688 10.45 -18.82 -17.37
C GLU A 688 9.39 -18.71 -16.26
N ARG A 689 9.16 -19.79 -15.50
CA ARG A 689 8.09 -19.84 -14.49
C ARG A 689 8.33 -18.94 -13.27
N THR A 690 9.57 -18.77 -12.84
CA THR A 690 9.92 -18.09 -11.57
C THR A 690 10.24 -16.62 -11.76
N PHE A 691 10.73 -16.25 -12.94
CA PHE A 691 11.13 -14.89 -13.23
C PHE A 691 10.08 -14.18 -14.08
N LEU A 692 9.81 -12.93 -13.75
CA LEU A 692 8.99 -12.03 -14.54
C LEU A 692 9.90 -10.97 -15.15
N THR A 693 10.04 -10.99 -16.48
CA THR A 693 10.89 -10.04 -17.17
C THR A 693 10.13 -8.76 -17.54
N PHE A 694 10.83 -7.62 -17.65
CA PHE A 694 10.18 -6.38 -18.08
C PHE A 694 9.59 -6.48 -19.49
N SER A 695 10.20 -7.27 -20.37
CA SER A 695 9.63 -7.59 -21.69
C SER A 695 8.31 -8.34 -21.59
N GLU A 696 8.20 -9.29 -20.66
CA GLU A 696 6.97 -10.04 -20.40
C GLU A 696 5.88 -9.14 -19.81
N ILE A 697 6.21 -8.34 -18.78
CA ILE A 697 5.28 -7.37 -18.19
C ILE A 697 4.77 -6.43 -19.26
N LYS A 698 5.67 -5.88 -20.10
CA LYS A 698 5.31 -5.01 -21.21
C LYS A 698 4.42 -5.73 -22.23
N ALA A 699 4.73 -6.98 -22.59
CA ALA A 699 3.91 -7.73 -23.53
C ALA A 699 2.52 -8.04 -22.98
N PHE A 700 2.43 -8.41 -21.70
CA PHE A 700 1.17 -8.64 -20.99
C PHE A 700 0.37 -7.35 -20.82
N SER A 701 1.04 -6.22 -20.60
CA SER A 701 0.36 -4.94 -20.40
C SER A 701 -0.46 -4.48 -21.61
N TYR A 702 -0.23 -5.00 -22.83
CA TYR A 702 -1.10 -4.72 -23.98
C TYR A 702 -2.42 -5.53 -23.97
N LYS A 703 -2.56 -6.45 -23.01
CA LYS A 703 -3.64 -7.43 -22.92
C LYS A 703 -4.48 -7.23 -21.65
N ILE A 704 -4.05 -6.40 -20.70
CA ILE A 704 -4.69 -6.23 -19.39
C ILE A 704 -6.15 -5.81 -19.56
N SER A 705 -6.45 -4.82 -20.40
CA SER A 705 -7.82 -4.34 -20.59
C SER A 705 -8.73 -5.41 -21.19
N SER A 706 -8.17 -6.24 -22.08
CA SER A 706 -8.90 -7.34 -22.70
C SER A 706 -9.20 -8.46 -21.71
N TYR A 707 -8.23 -8.84 -20.87
CA TYR A 707 -8.43 -9.86 -19.83
C TYR A 707 -9.38 -9.38 -18.75
N ALA A 708 -9.12 -8.18 -18.20
CA ALA A 708 -9.93 -7.57 -17.16
C ALA A 708 -11.41 -7.49 -17.55
N LYS A 709 -11.71 -6.93 -18.73
CA LYS A 709 -13.08 -6.82 -19.21
C LYS A 709 -13.74 -8.18 -19.38
N ALA A 710 -13.03 -9.14 -19.96
CA ALA A 710 -13.58 -10.47 -20.23
C ALA A 710 -13.86 -11.26 -18.95
N LEU A 711 -12.93 -11.24 -18.00
CA LEU A 711 -13.08 -11.89 -16.70
C LEU A 711 -14.18 -11.22 -15.87
N PHE A 712 -14.24 -9.89 -15.88
CA PHE A 712 -15.27 -9.16 -15.15
C PHE A 712 -16.67 -9.46 -15.69
N GLU A 713 -16.85 -9.49 -17.02
CA GLU A 713 -18.14 -9.84 -17.63
C GLU A 713 -18.52 -11.29 -17.30
N ILE A 714 -17.58 -12.24 -17.34
CA ILE A 714 -17.82 -13.65 -16.98
C ILE A 714 -18.24 -13.81 -15.52
N GLN A 715 -17.55 -13.14 -14.59
CA GLN A 715 -17.76 -13.31 -13.14
C GLN A 715 -19.02 -12.61 -12.63
N ASN A 716 -19.44 -11.53 -13.29
CA ASN A 716 -20.48 -10.63 -12.76
C ASN A 716 -21.72 -10.54 -13.64
N THR A 717 -21.77 -11.23 -14.78
CA THR A 717 -23.06 -11.42 -15.45
C THR A 717 -23.90 -12.33 -14.55
N ASP A 718 -25.07 -11.86 -14.12
CA ASP A 718 -26.01 -12.73 -13.44
C ASP A 718 -26.50 -13.82 -14.40
N LEU A 719 -26.03 -15.04 -14.15
CA LEU A 719 -26.38 -16.21 -14.92
C LEU A 719 -27.56 -16.95 -14.29
N GLU A 720 -27.97 -16.62 -13.06
CA GLU A 720 -29.04 -17.28 -12.31
C GLU A 720 -30.41 -16.68 -12.62
N GLU A 721 -30.54 -15.36 -12.75
CA GLU A 721 -31.78 -14.69 -13.17
C GLU A 721 -32.06 -14.81 -14.68
N GLU A 722 -31.04 -15.12 -15.48
CA GLU A 722 -31.21 -15.27 -16.93
C GLU A 722 -31.88 -16.59 -17.30
N GLN A 723 -33.20 -16.52 -17.57
CA GLN A 723 -34.06 -17.62 -18.02
C GLN A 723 -33.58 -18.37 -19.29
N THR A 724 -32.49 -17.95 -19.95
CA THR A 724 -32.01 -18.58 -21.19
C THR A 724 -30.50 -18.83 -21.20
N ASN A 725 -30.12 -20.10 -21.10
CA ASN A 725 -28.78 -20.63 -21.36
C ASN A 725 -28.12 -20.09 -22.65
N GLU A 726 -28.89 -19.65 -23.66
CA GLU A 726 -28.36 -19.02 -24.88
C GLU A 726 -27.43 -17.84 -24.58
N ARG A 727 -27.85 -16.92 -23.71
CA ARG A 727 -27.06 -15.73 -23.37
C ARG A 727 -25.84 -16.13 -22.55
N ARG A 728 -25.99 -17.01 -21.55
CA ARG A 728 -24.89 -17.60 -20.76
C ARG A 728 -23.75 -18.12 -21.65
N TRP A 729 -24.03 -19.06 -22.56
CA TRP A 729 -22.99 -19.64 -23.41
C TRP A 729 -22.45 -18.65 -24.45
N SER A 730 -23.27 -17.70 -24.91
CA SER A 730 -22.82 -16.64 -25.82
C SER A 730 -21.87 -15.67 -25.11
N VAL A 731 -22.12 -15.32 -23.85
CA VAL A 731 -21.24 -14.50 -23.00
C VAL A 731 -19.93 -15.23 -22.73
N PHE A 732 -19.97 -16.52 -22.36
CA PHE A 732 -18.76 -17.31 -22.18
C PHE A 732 -17.95 -17.41 -23.48
N LEU A 733 -18.57 -17.72 -24.62
CA LEU A 733 -17.87 -17.79 -25.91
C LEU A 733 -17.28 -16.43 -26.32
N LYS A 734 -18.06 -15.35 -26.18
CA LYS A 734 -17.64 -13.96 -26.47
C LYS A 734 -16.38 -13.58 -25.69
N ASN A 735 -16.30 -13.95 -24.42
CA ASN A 735 -15.20 -13.60 -23.53
C ASN A 735 -14.04 -14.61 -23.59
N PHE A 736 -14.30 -15.86 -23.91
CA PHE A 736 -13.27 -16.87 -24.11
C PHE A 736 -12.41 -16.61 -25.35
N ILE A 737 -13.00 -16.11 -26.44
CA ILE A 737 -12.28 -15.77 -27.69
C ILE A 737 -11.11 -14.80 -27.45
N PRO A 738 -11.29 -13.60 -26.84
CA PRO A 738 -10.20 -12.68 -26.58
C PRO A 738 -9.20 -13.23 -25.55
N ILE A 739 -9.66 -13.95 -24.51
CA ILE A 739 -8.77 -14.62 -23.54
C ILE A 739 -7.83 -15.57 -24.28
N LYS A 740 -8.38 -16.51 -25.07
CA LYS A 740 -7.65 -17.48 -25.89
C LYS A 740 -6.67 -16.80 -26.84
N LYS A 741 -7.10 -15.73 -27.53
CA LYS A 741 -6.26 -14.99 -28.48
C LYS A 741 -5.02 -14.39 -27.81
N ASN A 742 -5.12 -14.02 -26.54
CA ASN A 742 -4.07 -13.34 -25.80
C ASN A 742 -3.11 -14.29 -25.08
N LEU A 743 -3.45 -15.59 -24.94
CA LEU A 743 -2.56 -16.60 -24.37
C LEU A 743 -1.28 -16.75 -25.20
N VAL A 744 -0.17 -17.02 -24.51
CA VAL A 744 1.15 -17.22 -25.10
C VAL A 744 1.44 -18.71 -25.15
N PHE A 745 1.56 -19.24 -26.36
CA PHE A 745 1.93 -20.64 -26.66
C PHE A 745 3.34 -20.68 -27.23
N ASP A 746 4.34 -20.83 -26.36
CA ASP A 746 5.76 -21.00 -26.66
C ASP A 746 6.11 -22.49 -26.67
N GLN A 747 6.58 -23.00 -27.79
CA GLN A 747 6.92 -24.43 -27.97
C GLN A 747 8.22 -24.83 -27.25
N SER A 748 9.00 -23.88 -26.77
CA SER A 748 10.27 -24.14 -26.09
C SER A 748 10.14 -24.41 -24.59
N ILE A 749 8.92 -24.36 -24.04
CA ILE A 749 8.67 -24.36 -22.60
C ILE A 749 7.74 -25.52 -22.22
N ASP A 750 8.11 -26.24 -21.17
CA ASP A 750 7.23 -27.17 -20.46
C ASP A 750 6.36 -26.39 -19.47
N TYR A 751 5.04 -26.43 -19.67
CA TYR A 751 4.13 -25.48 -19.04
C TYR A 751 3.75 -25.82 -17.61
N PHE A 752 3.29 -27.04 -17.34
CA PHE A 752 2.93 -27.50 -15.99
C PHE A 752 2.83 -29.03 -15.94
N GLU A 753 3.05 -29.57 -14.74
CA GLU A 753 2.60 -30.91 -14.39
C GLU A 753 1.07 -30.92 -14.22
N ALA A 754 0.43 -32.07 -14.42
CA ALA A 754 -1.03 -32.16 -14.29
C ALA A 754 -1.51 -31.78 -12.88
N ASN A 755 -0.76 -32.13 -11.84
CA ASN A 755 -1.10 -31.79 -10.45
C ASN A 755 -1.10 -30.27 -10.24
N GLU A 756 -0.12 -29.57 -10.81
CA GLU A 756 -0.04 -28.10 -10.75
C GLU A 756 -1.23 -27.47 -11.46
N MET A 757 -1.53 -27.92 -12.68
CA MET A 757 -2.70 -27.42 -13.44
C MET A 757 -4.00 -27.64 -12.69
N MET A 758 -4.21 -28.86 -12.17
CA MET A 758 -5.44 -29.19 -11.48
C MET A 758 -5.55 -28.46 -10.13
N SER A 759 -4.45 -28.16 -9.46
CA SER A 759 -4.43 -27.30 -8.27
C SER A 759 -4.89 -25.88 -8.60
N SER A 760 -4.37 -25.30 -9.68
CA SER A 760 -4.79 -23.96 -10.13
C SER A 760 -6.24 -23.93 -10.63
N ILE A 761 -6.70 -24.98 -11.32
CA ILE A 761 -8.10 -25.12 -11.73
C ILE A 761 -9.00 -25.28 -10.50
N ASN A 762 -8.61 -26.11 -9.54
CA ASN A 762 -9.33 -26.32 -8.30
C ASN A 762 -9.53 -25.00 -7.55
N TRP A 763 -8.45 -24.23 -7.41
CA TRP A 763 -8.47 -22.91 -6.81
C TRP A 763 -9.40 -21.95 -7.56
N PHE A 764 -9.27 -21.87 -8.89
CA PHE A 764 -10.05 -20.94 -9.71
C PHE A 764 -11.55 -21.26 -9.71
N LEU A 765 -11.92 -22.53 -9.86
CA LEU A 765 -13.32 -22.97 -9.92
C LEU A 765 -14.01 -22.94 -8.56
N ASN A 766 -13.27 -23.12 -7.46
CA ASN A 766 -13.83 -23.10 -6.10
C ASN A 766 -13.66 -21.74 -5.38
N PHE A 767 -13.11 -20.71 -6.05
CA PHE A 767 -12.79 -19.42 -5.42
C PHE A 767 -14.01 -18.75 -4.77
N ASP A 768 -15.18 -18.82 -5.43
CA ASP A 768 -16.42 -18.21 -4.96
C ASP A 768 -17.49 -19.24 -4.56
N VAL A 769 -17.15 -20.54 -4.51
CA VAL A 769 -18.08 -21.65 -4.18
C VAL A 769 -18.06 -21.95 -2.68
N ALA A 770 -19.25 -22.18 -2.11
CA ALA A 770 -19.46 -22.60 -0.73
C ALA A 770 -18.71 -23.91 -0.44
N VAL A 771 -18.18 -24.09 0.77
CA VAL A 771 -17.25 -25.19 1.09
C VAL A 771 -17.88 -26.56 0.86
N GLU A 772 -19.17 -26.68 1.16
CA GLU A 772 -19.97 -27.90 1.02
C GLU A 772 -20.15 -28.33 -0.44
N ASP A 773 -20.09 -27.38 -1.38
CA ASP A 773 -20.31 -27.59 -2.82
C ASP A 773 -18.99 -27.70 -3.61
N ARG A 774 -17.84 -27.66 -2.94
CA ARG A 774 -16.53 -27.69 -3.62
C ARG A 774 -16.20 -29.08 -4.14
N ILE A 775 -15.91 -29.15 -5.43
CA ILE A 775 -15.36 -30.35 -6.05
C ILE A 775 -13.83 -30.28 -5.93
N ASP A 776 -13.19 -31.32 -5.40
CA ASP A 776 -11.72 -31.39 -5.36
C ASP A 776 -11.16 -31.83 -6.71
N TYR A 777 -10.95 -30.85 -7.60
CA TYR A 777 -10.44 -31.09 -8.94
C TYR A 777 -9.00 -31.64 -8.94
N THR A 778 -8.25 -31.53 -7.85
CA THR A 778 -6.87 -32.05 -7.78
C THR A 778 -6.83 -33.57 -7.91
N LYS A 779 -7.88 -34.26 -7.44
CA LYS A 779 -8.05 -35.71 -7.61
C LYS A 779 -8.09 -36.15 -9.07
N PHE A 780 -8.43 -35.25 -10.00
CA PHE A 780 -8.59 -35.57 -11.43
C PHE A 780 -7.28 -35.48 -12.23
N ALA A 781 -6.16 -35.14 -11.59
CA ALA A 781 -4.88 -34.98 -12.29
C ALA A 781 -4.45 -36.26 -13.03
N SER A 782 -4.59 -37.45 -12.42
CA SER A 782 -4.29 -38.72 -13.09
C SER A 782 -5.20 -39.00 -14.28
N THR A 783 -6.49 -38.68 -14.18
CA THR A 783 -7.44 -38.78 -15.30
C THR A 783 -7.00 -37.91 -16.48
N VAL A 784 -6.55 -36.68 -16.17
CA VAL A 784 -6.09 -35.73 -17.17
C VAL A 784 -4.79 -36.21 -17.84
N ILE A 785 -3.84 -36.77 -17.08
CA ILE A 785 -2.62 -37.38 -17.62
C ILE A 785 -2.97 -38.55 -18.55
N ASN A 786 -3.84 -39.46 -18.09
CA ASN A 786 -4.21 -40.63 -18.86
C ASN A 786 -4.96 -40.24 -20.13
N PHE A 787 -5.94 -39.33 -20.03
CA PHE A 787 -6.62 -38.77 -21.19
C PHE A 787 -5.63 -38.15 -22.19
N LYS A 788 -4.65 -37.37 -21.71
CA LYS A 788 -3.60 -36.79 -22.57
C LYS A 788 -2.79 -37.88 -23.28
N GLY A 789 -2.33 -38.89 -22.55
CA GLY A 789 -1.57 -40.00 -23.13
C GLY A 789 -2.35 -40.78 -24.17
N ARG A 790 -3.63 -41.09 -23.89
CA ARG A 790 -4.50 -41.82 -24.82
C ARG A 790 -4.87 -40.98 -26.05
N VAL A 791 -5.27 -39.73 -25.84
CA VAL A 791 -5.90 -38.89 -26.88
C VAL A 791 -4.89 -38.02 -27.63
N LEU A 792 -3.95 -37.37 -26.95
CA LEU A 792 -2.99 -36.47 -27.61
C LEU A 792 -1.74 -37.22 -28.07
N HIS A 793 -1.19 -38.13 -27.25
CA HIS A 793 -0.04 -38.96 -27.65
C HIS A 793 -0.42 -40.26 -28.38
N GLN A 794 -1.72 -40.54 -28.52
CA GLN A 794 -2.23 -41.71 -29.24
C GLN A 794 -1.68 -43.05 -28.69
N ARG A 795 -1.39 -43.11 -27.37
CA ARG A 795 -0.95 -44.33 -26.68
C ARG A 795 -2.15 -45.21 -26.31
N ARG A 796 -2.77 -45.84 -27.32
CA ARG A 796 -4.04 -46.58 -27.19
C ARG A 796 -3.95 -47.99 -26.56
N SER A 797 -2.75 -48.45 -26.18
CA SER A 797 -2.56 -49.82 -25.66
C SER A 797 -3.04 -49.92 -24.20
N PRO A 798 -3.98 -50.82 -23.87
CA PRO A 798 -4.50 -50.98 -22.50
C PRO A 798 -3.46 -51.41 -21.47
N GLN A 799 -2.38 -52.06 -21.92
CA GLN A 799 -1.27 -52.52 -21.08
C GLN A 799 -0.30 -51.40 -20.70
N PHE A 800 -0.37 -50.26 -21.39
CA PHE A 800 0.47 -49.10 -21.12
C PHE A 800 -0.26 -48.15 -20.18
N ASP A 801 0.36 -47.76 -19.07
CA ASP A 801 -0.18 -46.77 -18.14
C ASP A 801 0.47 -45.40 -18.43
N PRO A 802 -0.26 -44.43 -19.01
CA PRO A 802 0.30 -43.14 -19.34
C PRO A 802 0.80 -42.34 -18.14
N SER A 803 0.28 -42.61 -16.94
CA SER A 803 0.70 -41.92 -15.71
C SER A 803 2.13 -42.26 -15.29
N THR A 804 2.67 -43.36 -15.80
CA THR A 804 4.05 -43.80 -15.52
C THR A 804 5.08 -43.30 -16.53
N ASP A 805 4.63 -42.67 -17.63
CA ASP A 805 5.51 -42.15 -18.68
C ASP A 805 5.88 -40.69 -18.40
N PRO A 806 7.15 -40.38 -18.12
CA PRO A 806 7.59 -39.01 -17.82
C PRO A 806 7.34 -38.04 -18.98
N ASP A 807 7.34 -38.51 -20.24
CA ASP A 807 7.04 -37.66 -21.41
C ASP A 807 5.55 -37.26 -21.46
N ILE A 808 4.69 -37.99 -20.74
CA ILE A 808 3.25 -37.73 -20.64
C ILE A 808 2.90 -37.00 -19.33
N ALA A 809 3.78 -36.96 -18.33
CA ALA A 809 3.50 -36.21 -17.10
C ALA A 809 3.43 -34.68 -17.36
N ASN A 810 4.31 -34.16 -18.22
CA ASN A 810 4.47 -32.73 -18.49
C ASN A 810 3.63 -32.23 -19.67
N PHE A 811 2.97 -31.07 -19.53
CA PHE A 811 2.20 -30.46 -20.60
C PHE A 811 3.06 -29.58 -21.51
N GLU A 812 3.10 -29.93 -22.79
CA GLU A 812 3.68 -29.11 -23.85
C GLU A 812 2.69 -28.07 -24.38
N SER A 813 3.22 -27.03 -25.03
CA SER A 813 2.46 -25.92 -25.62
C SER A 813 1.34 -26.36 -26.58
N ASN A 814 1.64 -27.29 -27.48
CA ASN A 814 0.72 -27.86 -28.47
C ASN A 814 -0.46 -28.61 -27.81
N GLN A 815 -0.21 -29.28 -26.69
CA GLN A 815 -1.20 -30.04 -25.93
C GLN A 815 -2.16 -29.09 -25.25
N ILE A 816 -1.66 -28.06 -24.56
CA ILE A 816 -2.50 -27.03 -23.93
C ILE A 816 -3.31 -26.28 -24.99
N GLN A 817 -2.69 -25.92 -26.11
CA GLN A 817 -3.39 -25.32 -27.24
C GLN A 817 -4.55 -26.21 -27.72
N SER A 818 -4.36 -27.54 -27.72
CA SER A 818 -5.41 -28.50 -28.07
C SER A 818 -6.54 -28.54 -27.03
N PHE A 819 -6.24 -28.49 -25.73
CA PHE A 819 -7.27 -28.39 -24.68
C PHE A 819 -8.05 -27.07 -24.76
N VAL A 820 -7.36 -25.94 -24.98
CA VAL A 820 -8.00 -24.62 -25.18
C VAL A 820 -8.84 -24.61 -26.46
N GLU A 821 -8.44 -25.35 -27.49
CA GLU A 821 -9.24 -25.56 -28.69
C GLU A 821 -10.49 -26.40 -28.41
N TYR A 822 -10.37 -27.49 -27.64
CA TYR A 822 -11.52 -28.31 -27.25
C TYR A 822 -12.51 -27.52 -26.38
N ALA A 823 -12.04 -26.65 -25.50
CA ALA A 823 -12.91 -25.75 -24.74
C ALA A 823 -13.63 -24.74 -25.65
N HIS A 824 -12.95 -24.18 -26.67
CA HIS A 824 -13.60 -23.32 -27.66
C HIS A 824 -14.70 -24.07 -28.41
N GLU A 825 -14.38 -25.26 -28.94
CA GLU A 825 -15.34 -26.10 -29.67
C GLU A 825 -16.54 -26.49 -28.79
N ALA A 826 -16.32 -26.81 -27.52
CA ALA A 826 -17.39 -27.08 -26.56
C ALA A 826 -18.33 -25.88 -26.38
N LEU A 827 -17.78 -24.67 -26.24
CA LEU A 827 -18.58 -23.44 -26.14
C LEU A 827 -19.34 -23.14 -27.45
N GLU A 828 -18.74 -23.42 -28.61
CA GLU A 828 -19.45 -23.36 -29.90
C GLU A 828 -20.61 -24.36 -29.96
N VAL A 829 -20.40 -25.60 -29.50
CA VAL A 829 -21.46 -26.63 -29.42
C VAL A 829 -22.60 -26.14 -28.52
N LEU A 830 -22.30 -25.66 -27.32
CA LEU A 830 -23.32 -25.20 -26.36
C LEU A 830 -24.10 -24.00 -26.93
N SER A 831 -23.40 -22.95 -27.38
CA SER A 831 -24.02 -21.75 -27.95
C SER A 831 -24.83 -22.07 -29.21
N PHE A 832 -24.29 -22.89 -30.12
CA PHE A 832 -24.99 -23.28 -31.35
C PHE A 832 -26.26 -24.07 -31.07
N ASN A 833 -26.19 -25.09 -30.21
CA ASN A 833 -27.34 -25.96 -29.94
C ASN A 833 -28.44 -25.21 -29.21
N GLU A 834 -28.11 -24.37 -28.24
CA GLU A 834 -29.07 -23.51 -27.53
C GLU A 834 -29.84 -22.60 -28.49
N LYS A 835 -29.10 -21.82 -29.28
CA LYS A 835 -29.68 -20.86 -30.22
C LYS A 835 -30.49 -21.55 -31.33
N THR A 836 -29.97 -22.65 -31.86
CA THR A 836 -30.65 -23.42 -32.91
C THR A 836 -31.91 -24.07 -32.36
N TYR A 837 -31.87 -24.61 -31.13
CA TYR A 837 -33.04 -25.21 -30.51
C TYR A 837 -34.16 -24.19 -30.38
N ILE A 838 -33.89 -23.00 -29.83
CA ILE A 838 -34.89 -21.92 -29.70
C ILE A 838 -35.51 -21.57 -31.06
N GLN A 839 -34.68 -21.45 -32.10
CA GLN A 839 -35.14 -21.10 -33.44
C GLN A 839 -36.03 -22.17 -34.10
N PHE A 840 -35.87 -23.44 -33.73
CA PHE A 840 -36.59 -24.58 -34.28
C PHE A 840 -37.44 -25.31 -33.22
N GLU A 841 -37.78 -24.65 -32.11
CA GLU A 841 -38.46 -25.26 -30.96
C GLU A 841 -39.79 -25.89 -31.37
N ARG A 842 -40.55 -25.22 -32.25
CA ARG A 842 -41.84 -25.73 -32.74
C ARG A 842 -41.68 -27.01 -33.55
N GLU A 843 -40.67 -27.06 -34.41
CA GLU A 843 -40.35 -28.24 -35.21
C GLU A 843 -39.80 -29.38 -34.34
N LEU A 844 -39.06 -29.07 -33.27
CA LEU A 844 -38.47 -30.05 -32.34
C LEU A 844 -39.49 -30.60 -31.32
N ALA A 845 -40.51 -29.82 -30.97
CA ALA A 845 -41.62 -30.21 -30.10
C ALA A 845 -42.54 -31.28 -30.71
N VAL A 846 -42.38 -31.59 -32.00
CA VAL A 846 -43.10 -32.68 -32.67
C VAL A 846 -42.73 -34.00 -32.03
N ARG A 847 -43.73 -34.68 -31.44
CA ARG A 847 -43.56 -35.93 -30.68
C ARG A 847 -43.19 -37.15 -31.51
N SER A 848 -43.18 -37.05 -32.84
CA SER A 848 -42.79 -38.14 -33.74
C SER A 848 -41.33 -38.01 -34.21
N LYS A 849 -40.86 -39.00 -34.98
CA LYS A 849 -39.52 -38.96 -35.58
C LYS A 849 -39.45 -37.85 -36.63
N ILE A 850 -38.49 -36.95 -36.49
CA ILE A 850 -38.26 -35.87 -37.47
C ILE A 850 -37.58 -36.45 -38.70
N THR A 851 -38.18 -36.30 -39.88
CA THR A 851 -37.61 -36.77 -41.15
C THR A 851 -36.82 -35.66 -41.87
N HIS A 852 -37.29 -34.42 -41.78
CA HIS A 852 -36.67 -33.25 -42.39
C HIS A 852 -36.68 -32.05 -41.45
N LEU A 853 -35.54 -31.35 -41.35
CA LEU A 853 -35.38 -30.10 -40.61
C LEU A 853 -34.40 -29.21 -41.40
N ASN A 854 -34.84 -28.04 -41.84
CA ASN A 854 -34.03 -27.15 -42.68
C ASN A 854 -33.25 -26.13 -41.83
N LEU A 855 -32.09 -26.54 -41.30
CA LEU A 855 -31.22 -25.66 -40.51
C LEU A 855 -30.62 -24.48 -41.29
N TYR A 856 -30.69 -24.47 -42.63
CA TYR A 856 -30.18 -23.35 -43.43
C TYR A 856 -31.09 -22.12 -43.39
N ARG A 857 -32.33 -22.26 -42.89
CA ARG A 857 -33.24 -21.13 -42.64
C ARG A 857 -32.66 -20.11 -41.65
N TYR A 858 -31.74 -20.55 -40.78
CA TYR A 858 -31.05 -19.69 -39.83
C TYR A 858 -29.54 -19.75 -40.05
N SER A 859 -28.93 -18.60 -40.33
CA SER A 859 -27.48 -18.48 -40.62
C SER A 859 -26.74 -17.59 -39.63
N ASN A 860 -27.45 -16.92 -38.71
CA ASN A 860 -26.86 -15.91 -37.84
C ASN A 860 -26.32 -16.52 -36.52
N TYR A 861 -25.11 -17.05 -36.60
CA TYR A 861 -24.36 -17.57 -35.45
C TYR A 861 -23.17 -16.66 -35.17
N PRO A 862 -23.36 -15.51 -34.49
CA PRO A 862 -22.25 -14.65 -34.14
C PRO A 862 -21.25 -15.42 -33.27
N LEU A 863 -19.97 -15.08 -33.36
CA LEU A 863 -18.86 -15.67 -32.58
C LEU A 863 -18.47 -17.11 -32.94
N ILE A 864 -19.37 -17.89 -33.55
CA ILE A 864 -19.07 -19.26 -34.01
C ILE A 864 -18.28 -19.20 -35.33
N ARG A 865 -17.21 -19.99 -35.44
CA ARG A 865 -16.39 -20.04 -36.64
C ARG A 865 -17.16 -20.61 -37.82
N GLY A 866 -16.99 -19.98 -38.99
CA GLY A 866 -17.73 -20.35 -40.20
C GLY A 866 -17.51 -21.79 -40.66
N ASN A 867 -16.31 -22.34 -40.45
CA ASN A 867 -15.99 -23.74 -40.75
C ASN A 867 -16.63 -24.74 -39.76
N SER A 868 -16.89 -24.34 -38.50
CA SER A 868 -17.58 -25.17 -37.49
C SER A 868 -19.08 -25.31 -37.77
N ILE A 869 -19.73 -24.32 -38.40
CA ILE A 869 -21.19 -24.30 -38.60
C ILE A 869 -21.68 -25.54 -39.36
N TYR A 870 -20.92 -26.02 -40.36
CA TYR A 870 -21.33 -27.20 -41.13
C TYR A 870 -21.34 -28.47 -40.26
N SER A 871 -20.30 -28.72 -39.46
CA SER A 871 -20.26 -29.87 -38.57
C SER A 871 -21.30 -29.77 -37.46
N LEU A 872 -21.48 -28.58 -36.88
CA LEU A 872 -22.48 -28.32 -35.83
C LEU A 872 -23.91 -28.56 -36.35
N ARG A 873 -24.24 -28.13 -37.57
CA ARG A 873 -25.52 -28.44 -38.22
C ARG A 873 -25.72 -29.93 -38.46
N LYS A 874 -24.66 -30.62 -38.92
CA LYS A 874 -24.71 -32.07 -39.14
C LYS A 874 -24.96 -32.80 -37.82
N ASP A 875 -24.23 -32.43 -36.77
CA ASP A 875 -24.37 -33.03 -35.45
C ASP A 875 -25.76 -32.73 -34.86
N PHE A 876 -26.26 -31.49 -34.92
CA PHE A 876 -27.62 -31.13 -34.50
C PHE A 876 -28.71 -31.95 -35.23
N LEU A 877 -28.59 -32.08 -36.56
CA LEU A 877 -29.53 -32.89 -37.35
C LEU A 877 -29.45 -34.37 -36.98
N HIS A 878 -28.26 -34.89 -36.72
CA HIS A 878 -28.06 -36.25 -36.24
C HIS A 878 -28.75 -36.42 -34.89
N MET A 879 -28.50 -35.52 -33.94
CA MET A 879 -29.12 -35.54 -32.62
C MET A 879 -30.65 -35.67 -32.73
N ALA A 880 -31.28 -34.71 -33.43
CA ALA A 880 -32.73 -34.61 -33.55
C ALA A 880 -33.41 -35.82 -34.19
N LYS A 881 -32.69 -36.54 -35.08
CA LYS A 881 -33.19 -37.69 -35.85
C LYS A 881 -32.95 -39.03 -35.18
N THR A 882 -31.82 -39.16 -34.50
CA THR A 882 -31.29 -40.43 -34.02
C THR A 882 -31.73 -40.72 -32.60
N TYR A 883 -31.55 -39.76 -31.68
CA TYR A 883 -31.84 -39.98 -30.26
C TYR A 883 -33.32 -39.82 -29.93
N ARG A 884 -33.73 -40.61 -28.93
CA ARG A 884 -35.12 -40.67 -28.48
C ARG A 884 -35.32 -40.12 -27.07
N HIS A 885 -34.37 -40.38 -26.18
CA HIS A 885 -34.47 -40.04 -24.77
C HIS A 885 -33.71 -38.74 -24.52
N TYR A 886 -34.41 -37.70 -24.06
CA TYR A 886 -33.83 -36.41 -23.71
C TYR A 886 -34.22 -36.07 -22.27
N THR A 887 -33.28 -35.50 -21.54
CA THR A 887 -33.46 -35.09 -20.15
C THR A 887 -34.36 -33.86 -20.04
N GLU A 888 -35.45 -33.95 -19.28
CA GLU A 888 -36.35 -32.87 -18.91
C GLU A 888 -36.04 -32.38 -17.48
N GLU A 889 -36.08 -31.06 -17.30
CA GLU A 889 -36.04 -30.41 -15.99
C GLU A 889 -37.41 -30.54 -15.32
N VAL A 890 -37.42 -30.97 -14.07
CA VAL A 890 -38.62 -31.12 -13.24
C VAL A 890 -38.42 -30.30 -11.97
N GLU A 891 -39.16 -29.20 -11.86
CA GLU A 891 -39.15 -28.36 -10.65
C GLU A 891 -39.91 -29.04 -9.51
N ARG A 892 -39.29 -29.06 -8.34
CA ARG A 892 -39.82 -29.59 -7.08
C ARG A 892 -39.59 -28.63 -5.94
N LYS A 893 -40.05 -29.00 -4.75
CA LYS A 893 -39.68 -28.34 -3.51
C LYS A 893 -38.91 -29.33 -2.64
N ASP A 894 -37.86 -28.86 -1.98
CA ASP A 894 -37.19 -29.63 -0.92
C ASP A 894 -38.06 -29.65 0.36
N ASP A 895 -37.54 -30.31 1.41
CA ASP A 895 -38.21 -30.44 2.71
C ASP A 895 -38.45 -29.08 3.40
N GLU A 896 -37.69 -28.06 3.01
CA GLU A 896 -37.77 -26.69 3.52
C GLU A 896 -38.71 -25.81 2.67
N GLY A 897 -39.19 -26.34 1.54
CA GLY A 897 -40.09 -25.65 0.61
C GLY A 897 -39.39 -24.84 -0.47
N ASN A 898 -38.06 -24.89 -0.58
CA ASN A 898 -37.27 -24.19 -1.60
C ASN A 898 -37.38 -24.89 -2.96
N PRO A 899 -37.38 -24.15 -4.08
CA PRO A 899 -37.43 -24.74 -5.41
C PRO A 899 -36.17 -25.56 -5.69
N LEU A 900 -36.38 -26.77 -6.21
CA LEU A 900 -35.36 -27.79 -6.40
C LEU A 900 -35.52 -28.38 -7.80
N THR A 901 -34.56 -28.16 -8.69
CA THR A 901 -34.62 -28.68 -10.05
C THR A 901 -34.06 -30.10 -10.11
N ARG A 902 -34.79 -31.01 -10.75
CA ARG A 902 -34.40 -32.41 -10.98
C ARG A 902 -34.32 -32.72 -12.47
N TYR A 903 -33.49 -33.70 -12.82
CA TYR A 903 -33.21 -34.03 -14.22
C TYR A 903 -33.61 -35.47 -14.51
N VAL A 904 -34.62 -35.67 -15.34
CA VAL A 904 -35.16 -37.01 -15.66
C VAL A 904 -35.39 -37.21 -17.14
N GLN A 905 -35.47 -38.44 -17.61
CA GLN A 905 -35.73 -38.75 -19.03
C GLN A 905 -37.15 -39.28 -19.23
N TYR A 906 -37.82 -38.84 -20.30
CA TYR A 906 -39.14 -39.35 -20.66
C TYR A 906 -39.06 -40.70 -21.39
N PHE A 907 -39.55 -41.77 -20.75
CA PHE A 907 -39.61 -43.12 -21.33
C PHE A 907 -41.03 -43.46 -21.81
N GLY A 908 -41.41 -42.92 -22.96
CA GLY A 908 -42.73 -43.16 -23.57
C GLY A 908 -42.70 -43.43 -25.08
N ARG A 909 -43.89 -43.59 -25.66
CA ARG A 909 -44.06 -43.79 -27.11
C ARG A 909 -43.73 -42.52 -27.92
N ASP A 910 -43.91 -41.37 -27.30
CA ASP A 910 -43.59 -40.07 -27.89
C ASP A 910 -42.10 -39.74 -27.71
N ILE A 911 -41.54 -38.91 -28.59
CA ILE A 911 -40.20 -38.34 -28.46
C ILE A 911 -40.35 -36.92 -27.91
N LYS A 912 -39.96 -36.72 -26.64
CA LYS A 912 -39.88 -35.37 -26.06
C LYS A 912 -38.46 -34.87 -26.20
N ARG A 913 -38.20 -34.05 -27.22
CA ARG A 913 -36.94 -33.31 -27.33
C ARG A 913 -37.12 -32.08 -26.46
N THR A 914 -36.51 -32.06 -25.29
CA THR A 914 -36.44 -30.88 -24.43
C THR A 914 -35.19 -30.08 -24.74
N LYS A 915 -35.22 -28.79 -24.45
CA LYS A 915 -34.09 -27.90 -24.71
C LYS A 915 -32.84 -28.34 -23.93
N PHE A 916 -32.98 -28.50 -22.62
CA PHE A 916 -31.91 -28.94 -21.73
C PHE A 916 -31.31 -30.28 -22.18
N GLY A 917 -32.14 -31.32 -22.32
CA GLY A 917 -31.68 -32.64 -22.72
C GLY A 917 -31.03 -32.67 -24.10
N PHE A 918 -31.48 -31.83 -25.04
CA PHE A 918 -30.86 -31.73 -26.36
C PHE A 918 -29.44 -31.15 -26.28
N VAL A 919 -29.27 -30.08 -25.51
CA VAL A 919 -27.99 -29.41 -25.31
C VAL A 919 -27.03 -30.30 -24.51
N GLN A 920 -27.50 -30.91 -23.42
CA GLN A 920 -26.77 -31.90 -22.62
C GLN A 920 -26.26 -33.06 -23.50
N SER A 921 -27.14 -33.66 -24.29
CA SER A 921 -26.75 -34.78 -25.16
C SER A 921 -25.75 -34.35 -26.24
N SER A 922 -25.84 -33.10 -26.71
CA SER A 922 -24.89 -32.55 -27.69
C SER A 922 -23.50 -32.36 -27.10
N ILE A 923 -23.38 -31.88 -25.86
CA ILE A 923 -22.08 -31.72 -25.20
C ILE A 923 -21.49 -33.07 -24.77
N ILE A 924 -22.32 -34.03 -24.32
CA ILE A 924 -21.89 -35.41 -24.05
C ILE A 924 -21.36 -36.06 -25.33
N ARG A 925 -22.08 -35.92 -26.45
CA ARG A 925 -21.60 -36.41 -27.75
C ARG A 925 -20.26 -35.80 -28.14
N PHE A 926 -20.09 -34.49 -27.95
CA PHE A 926 -18.82 -33.83 -28.19
C PHE A 926 -17.71 -34.40 -27.31
N ALA A 927 -17.94 -34.54 -26.00
CA ALA A 927 -16.97 -35.08 -25.06
C ALA A 927 -16.59 -36.53 -25.41
N LEU A 928 -17.57 -37.40 -25.63
CA LEU A 928 -17.34 -38.80 -26.03
C LEU A 928 -16.59 -38.89 -27.35
N LYS A 929 -16.89 -38.03 -28.34
CA LYS A 929 -16.12 -37.97 -29.59
C LYS A 929 -14.64 -37.67 -29.36
N LYS A 930 -14.27 -36.88 -28.34
CA LYS A 930 -12.87 -36.64 -27.95
C LYS A 930 -12.28 -37.82 -27.21
N VAL A 931 -13.03 -38.44 -26.29
CA VAL A 931 -12.62 -39.66 -25.58
C VAL A 931 -12.33 -40.81 -26.57
N LEU A 932 -13.22 -41.05 -27.53
CA LEU A 932 -13.06 -42.12 -28.54
C LEU A 932 -11.78 -41.97 -29.39
N LEU A 933 -11.15 -40.79 -29.47
CA LEU A 933 -9.87 -40.66 -30.16
C LEU A 933 -8.75 -41.47 -29.50
N GLY A 934 -8.85 -41.78 -28.21
CA GLY A 934 -7.87 -42.53 -27.44
C GLY A 934 -8.36 -43.88 -26.91
N TYR A 935 -9.67 -44.03 -26.69
CA TYR A 935 -10.30 -45.20 -26.05
C TYR A 935 -11.18 -46.02 -27.01
N SER A 936 -10.84 -46.07 -28.29
CA SER A 936 -11.61 -46.86 -29.27
C SER A 936 -10.73 -47.69 -30.19
N LYS A 937 -11.35 -48.73 -30.76
CA LYS A 937 -10.80 -49.53 -31.86
C LYS A 937 -11.75 -49.52 -33.06
N LYS A 938 -11.24 -49.87 -34.23
CA LYS A 938 -12.06 -50.00 -35.44
C LYS A 938 -12.76 -51.36 -35.49
N LEU A 939 -14.09 -51.36 -35.45
CA LEU A 939 -14.94 -52.51 -35.75
C LEU A 939 -15.89 -52.09 -36.88
N ASN A 940 -15.94 -52.84 -37.97
CA ASN A 940 -16.78 -52.52 -39.14
C ASN A 940 -16.63 -51.06 -39.65
N HIS A 941 -15.40 -50.53 -39.63
CA HIS A 941 -15.04 -49.14 -39.96
C HIS A 941 -15.56 -48.05 -38.99
N GLN A 942 -16.27 -48.43 -37.93
CA GLN A 942 -16.72 -47.53 -36.87
C GLN A 942 -15.75 -47.56 -35.69
N ASP A 943 -15.64 -46.43 -34.97
CA ASP A 943 -14.91 -46.36 -33.71
C ASP A 943 -15.83 -46.87 -32.60
N VAL A 944 -15.44 -47.98 -31.96
CA VAL A 944 -16.21 -48.62 -30.89
C VAL A 944 -15.34 -48.84 -29.65
N VAL A 945 -15.99 -48.88 -28.49
CA VAL A 945 -15.38 -49.21 -27.19
C VAL A 945 -15.78 -50.64 -26.84
N ASP A 946 -14.85 -51.58 -26.97
CA ASP A 946 -15.04 -52.96 -26.52
C ASP A 946 -14.64 -53.10 -25.05
N LEU A 947 -14.65 -54.35 -24.55
CA LEU A 947 -14.34 -54.64 -23.16
C LEU A 947 -12.94 -54.18 -22.72
N GLU A 948 -11.92 -54.40 -23.54
CA GLU A 948 -10.57 -53.99 -23.17
C GLU A 948 -10.46 -52.47 -23.10
N MET A 949 -11.04 -51.76 -24.08
CA MET A 949 -11.07 -50.30 -24.11
C MET A 949 -11.92 -49.71 -22.97
N MET A 950 -13.05 -50.35 -22.61
CA MET A 950 -13.90 -49.91 -21.51
C MET A 950 -13.22 -50.06 -20.16
N ASN A 951 -12.57 -51.21 -19.91
CA ASN A 951 -11.77 -51.43 -18.70
C ASN A 951 -10.70 -50.35 -18.54
N MET A 952 -9.98 -50.04 -19.62
CA MET A 952 -8.99 -48.97 -19.66
C MET A 952 -9.64 -47.59 -19.38
N LEU A 953 -10.78 -47.29 -20.02
CA LEU A 953 -11.49 -46.03 -19.82
C LEU A 953 -11.92 -45.85 -18.36
N LEU A 954 -12.53 -46.87 -17.74
CA LEU A 954 -12.98 -46.79 -16.36
C LEU A 954 -11.81 -46.66 -15.39
N MET A 955 -10.71 -47.38 -15.61
CA MET A 955 -9.51 -47.23 -14.79
C MET A 955 -8.88 -45.83 -14.94
N ASP A 956 -8.76 -45.34 -16.16
CA ASP A 956 -8.19 -44.02 -16.43
C ASP A 956 -9.08 -42.88 -15.91
N PHE A 957 -10.40 -43.10 -15.79
CA PHE A 957 -11.36 -42.13 -15.22
C PHE A 957 -11.77 -42.44 -13.77
N LYS A 958 -11.10 -43.37 -13.10
CA LYS A 958 -11.44 -43.80 -11.73
C LYS A 958 -11.67 -42.63 -10.76
N PRO A 959 -10.81 -41.59 -10.67
CA PRO A 959 -11.05 -40.49 -9.74
C PRO A 959 -12.35 -39.73 -9.99
N VAL A 960 -12.71 -39.54 -11.26
CA VAL A 960 -13.98 -38.88 -11.65
C VAL A 960 -15.15 -39.77 -11.28
N LEU A 961 -15.05 -41.08 -11.52
CA LEU A 961 -16.09 -42.05 -11.15
C LEU A 961 -16.25 -42.17 -9.63
N GLN A 962 -15.18 -42.01 -8.86
CA GLN A 962 -15.25 -42.01 -7.39
C GLN A 962 -15.96 -40.76 -6.88
N GLU A 963 -15.65 -39.58 -7.41
CA GLU A 963 -16.32 -38.33 -7.04
C GLU A 963 -17.83 -38.36 -7.37
N LEU A 964 -18.21 -39.06 -8.45
CA LEU A 964 -19.60 -39.26 -8.84
C LEU A 964 -20.29 -40.46 -8.15
N ASN A 965 -19.64 -41.12 -7.18
CA ASN A 965 -20.15 -42.34 -6.53
C ASN A 965 -20.49 -43.51 -7.49
N LEU A 966 -19.80 -43.60 -8.63
CA LEU A 966 -20.00 -44.62 -9.66
C LEU A 966 -18.92 -45.72 -9.67
N TRP A 967 -17.81 -45.55 -8.96
CA TRP A 967 -16.68 -46.48 -9.00
C TRP A 967 -16.99 -47.85 -8.35
N SER A 968 -16.67 -48.95 -9.06
CA SER A 968 -16.81 -50.32 -8.55
C SER A 968 -15.50 -50.94 -8.07
N HIS A 969 -15.56 -51.71 -6.97
CA HIS A 969 -14.44 -52.55 -6.54
C HIS A 969 -14.15 -53.68 -7.55
N ASP A 970 -15.19 -54.16 -8.25
CA ASP A 970 -15.08 -55.07 -9.38
C ASP A 970 -15.37 -54.34 -10.69
N PHE A 971 -14.50 -53.38 -11.02
CA PHE A 971 -14.64 -52.54 -12.21
C PHE A 971 -14.68 -53.34 -13.53
N LYS A 972 -14.17 -54.58 -13.54
CA LYS A 972 -14.22 -55.45 -14.74
C LYS A 972 -15.63 -55.91 -15.00
N THR A 973 -16.29 -56.48 -13.99
CA THR A 973 -17.70 -56.83 -14.06
C THR A 973 -18.55 -55.60 -14.37
N PHE A 974 -18.23 -54.45 -13.75
CA PHE A 974 -18.88 -53.19 -14.08
C PHE A 974 -18.69 -52.78 -15.56
N SER A 975 -17.49 -52.89 -16.12
CA SER A 975 -17.20 -52.59 -17.54
C SER A 975 -18.01 -53.47 -18.49
N GLU A 976 -18.15 -54.75 -18.16
CA GLU A 976 -18.90 -55.72 -18.97
C GLU A 976 -20.39 -55.44 -18.90
N ASN A 977 -20.90 -55.13 -17.71
CA ASN A 977 -22.27 -54.70 -17.52
C ASN A 977 -22.53 -53.38 -18.26
N THR A 978 -21.60 -52.43 -18.23
CA THR A 978 -21.70 -51.18 -18.99
C THR A 978 -21.80 -51.44 -20.49
N ILE A 979 -20.96 -52.31 -21.05
CA ILE A 979 -21.05 -52.70 -22.47
C ILE A 979 -22.38 -53.38 -22.76
N LEU A 980 -22.76 -54.37 -21.95
CA LEU A 980 -24.02 -55.09 -22.13
C LEU A 980 -25.22 -54.14 -22.10
N LEU A 981 -25.25 -53.19 -21.17
CA LEU A 981 -26.32 -52.21 -21.03
C LEU A 981 -26.30 -51.16 -22.14
N GLY A 982 -25.12 -50.70 -22.55
CA GLY A 982 -24.95 -49.74 -23.63
C GLY A 982 -25.26 -50.34 -25.02
N ASP A 983 -24.96 -51.61 -25.24
CA ASP A 983 -25.13 -52.27 -26.54
C ASP A 983 -26.51 -52.94 -26.70
N LEU A 984 -27.18 -53.38 -25.63
CA LEU A 984 -28.45 -54.10 -25.78
C LEU A 984 -29.70 -53.22 -25.62
N PHE A 985 -29.64 -52.20 -24.77
CA PHE A 985 -30.85 -51.55 -24.25
C PHE A 985 -31.08 -50.16 -24.81
N GLN A 986 -30.07 -49.54 -25.43
CA GLN A 986 -30.22 -48.21 -25.99
C GLN A 986 -31.11 -48.27 -27.25
N ASN A 987 -31.70 -47.14 -27.62
CA ASN A 987 -32.52 -47.06 -28.83
C ASN A 987 -31.65 -47.12 -30.09
N THR A 988 -30.39 -46.72 -29.97
CA THR A 988 -29.36 -46.71 -31.02
C THR A 988 -28.52 -47.98 -31.13
N SER A 989 -28.66 -48.88 -30.15
CA SER A 989 -28.00 -50.18 -30.04
C SER A 989 -28.08 -51.07 -31.30
N ASP A 990 -26.95 -51.60 -31.75
CA ASP A 990 -26.87 -52.55 -32.88
C ASP A 990 -26.53 -54.00 -32.51
N GLY A 991 -26.15 -54.28 -31.25
CA GLY A 991 -25.98 -55.63 -30.73
C GLY A 991 -24.65 -56.27 -31.12
N ASP A 992 -23.58 -55.47 -31.25
CA ASP A 992 -22.26 -55.92 -31.70
C ASP A 992 -21.27 -56.24 -30.56
N ASN A 993 -21.74 -56.18 -29.30
CA ASN A 993 -20.97 -56.30 -28.05
C ASN A 993 -19.87 -55.24 -27.88
N ALA A 994 -20.05 -54.06 -28.45
CA ALA A 994 -19.23 -52.88 -28.18
C ALA A 994 -20.14 -51.65 -28.05
N ILE A 995 -19.58 -50.53 -27.58
CA ILE A 995 -20.31 -49.25 -27.51
C ILE A 995 -19.78 -48.33 -28.59
N ASN A 996 -20.63 -47.97 -29.56
CA ASN A 996 -20.36 -46.91 -30.52
C ASN A 996 -20.67 -45.52 -29.94
N LEU A 997 -20.38 -44.45 -30.68
CA LEU A 997 -20.60 -43.07 -30.22
C LEU A 997 -22.07 -42.78 -29.89
N ASP A 998 -23.02 -43.34 -30.64
CA ASP A 998 -24.44 -43.06 -30.43
C ASP A 998 -24.96 -43.77 -29.17
N GLU A 999 -24.65 -45.05 -29.01
CA GLU A 999 -24.97 -45.83 -27.81
C GLU A 999 -24.36 -45.21 -26.55
N GLY A 1000 -23.09 -44.80 -26.63
CA GLY A 1000 -22.40 -44.16 -25.51
C GLY A 1000 -23.06 -42.87 -25.05
N VAL A 1001 -23.63 -42.08 -25.97
CA VAL A 1001 -24.36 -40.84 -25.62
C VAL A 1001 -25.67 -41.15 -24.90
N GLU A 1002 -26.45 -42.12 -25.38
CA GLU A 1002 -27.71 -42.49 -24.71
C GLU A 1002 -27.42 -43.07 -23.32
N TYR A 1003 -26.43 -43.97 -23.22
CA TYR A 1003 -26.01 -44.58 -21.97
C TYR A 1003 -25.48 -43.54 -20.96
N ALA A 1004 -24.60 -42.62 -21.37
CA ALA A 1004 -24.05 -41.60 -20.48
C ALA A 1004 -25.14 -40.65 -19.95
N ASN A 1005 -26.10 -40.23 -20.79
CA ASN A 1005 -27.22 -39.43 -20.33
C ASN A 1005 -28.07 -40.19 -19.30
N MET A 1006 -28.34 -41.47 -19.56
CA MET A 1006 -29.11 -42.32 -18.64
C MET A 1006 -28.39 -42.50 -17.29
N VAL A 1007 -27.05 -42.65 -17.29
CA VAL A 1007 -26.26 -42.71 -16.04
C VAL A 1007 -26.39 -41.41 -15.25
N MET A 1008 -26.31 -40.24 -15.89
CA MET A 1008 -26.51 -38.95 -15.20
C MET A 1008 -27.89 -38.84 -14.55
N VAL A 1009 -28.94 -39.31 -15.24
CA VAL A 1009 -30.30 -39.37 -14.68
C VAL A 1009 -30.38 -40.36 -13.53
N ALA A 1010 -29.71 -41.51 -13.63
CA ALA A 1010 -29.70 -42.52 -12.57
C ALA A 1010 -29.03 -42.00 -11.30
N VAL A 1011 -27.91 -41.26 -11.41
CA VAL A 1011 -27.24 -40.61 -10.26
C VAL A 1011 -28.20 -39.63 -9.59
N SER A 1012 -28.82 -38.72 -10.37
CA SER A 1012 -29.76 -37.74 -9.83
C SER A 1012 -30.98 -38.37 -9.15
N LEU A 1013 -31.50 -39.47 -9.70
CA LEU A 1013 -32.64 -40.19 -9.11
C LEU A 1013 -32.25 -41.04 -7.90
N GLY A 1014 -31.01 -41.54 -7.86
CA GLY A 1014 -30.48 -42.33 -6.74
C GLY A 1014 -30.58 -41.58 -5.42
N ASP A 1015 -30.04 -40.36 -5.41
CA ASP A 1015 -30.03 -39.50 -4.21
C ASP A 1015 -31.47 -39.22 -3.74
N GLU A 1016 -32.35 -38.86 -4.68
CA GLU A 1016 -33.73 -38.48 -4.38
C GLU A 1016 -34.56 -39.65 -3.83
N ILE A 1017 -34.45 -40.83 -4.45
CA ILE A 1017 -35.16 -42.02 -4.00
C ILE A 1017 -34.68 -42.45 -2.62
N MET A 1018 -33.38 -42.31 -2.32
CA MET A 1018 -32.86 -42.66 -1.00
C MET A 1018 -33.30 -41.71 0.09
N LEU A 1019 -33.35 -40.40 -0.19
CA LEU A 1019 -33.90 -39.42 0.74
C LEU A 1019 -35.37 -39.71 1.04
N GLU A 1020 -36.17 -40.01 0.02
CA GLU A 1020 -37.58 -40.40 0.17
C GLU A 1020 -37.74 -41.71 0.97
N LEU A 1021 -36.88 -42.70 0.74
CA LEU A 1021 -36.92 -43.99 1.44
C LEU A 1021 -36.51 -43.90 2.92
N LYS A 1022 -35.81 -42.84 3.33
CA LYS A 1022 -35.45 -42.59 4.73
C LYS A 1022 -36.67 -42.49 5.64
N GLU A 1023 -37.84 -42.14 5.10
CA GLU A 1023 -39.10 -42.09 5.83
C GLU A 1023 -39.63 -43.48 6.23
N ASP A 1024 -39.40 -44.50 5.40
CA ASP A 1024 -39.90 -45.86 5.63
C ASP A 1024 -38.83 -46.81 6.19
N CYS A 1025 -37.56 -46.56 5.87
CA CYS A 1025 -36.46 -47.45 6.17
C CYS A 1025 -35.46 -46.84 7.14
N THR A 1026 -35.10 -47.63 8.16
CA THR A 1026 -34.02 -47.27 9.08
C THR A 1026 -32.70 -47.22 8.33
N ASN A 1027 -32.00 -46.09 8.41
CA ASN A 1027 -30.64 -45.96 7.88
C ASN A 1027 -29.70 -46.90 8.66
N LEU A 1028 -29.02 -47.80 7.93
CA LEU A 1028 -28.02 -48.73 8.45
C LEU A 1028 -26.58 -48.26 8.22
N GLY A 1029 -26.39 -47.19 7.45
CA GLY A 1029 -25.09 -46.53 7.26
C GLY A 1029 -24.88 -45.40 8.27
N ASP A 1030 -23.86 -44.58 8.03
CA ASP A 1030 -23.57 -43.42 8.84
C ASP A 1030 -24.62 -42.30 8.60
N PRO A 1031 -24.75 -41.31 9.51
CA PRO A 1031 -25.72 -40.23 9.35
C PRO A 1031 -25.65 -39.50 8.00
N ASP A 1032 -24.43 -39.43 7.43
CA ASP A 1032 -24.13 -38.77 6.16
C ASP A 1032 -24.11 -39.75 4.97
N GLU A 1033 -24.12 -41.07 5.21
CA GLU A 1033 -24.09 -42.11 4.18
C GLU A 1033 -25.31 -43.03 4.34
N LEU A 1034 -26.38 -42.75 3.59
CA LEU A 1034 -27.60 -43.56 3.65
C LEU A 1034 -27.33 -44.99 3.15
N ALA A 1035 -27.83 -45.99 3.90
CA ALA A 1035 -27.84 -47.37 3.48
C ALA A 1035 -29.07 -48.10 4.02
N PHE A 1036 -29.74 -48.91 3.20
CA PHE A 1036 -31.00 -49.57 3.59
C PHE A 1036 -30.97 -51.09 3.36
N SER A 1037 -31.58 -51.86 4.27
CA SER A 1037 -31.65 -53.32 4.10
C SER A 1037 -32.53 -53.70 2.90
N PRO A 1038 -32.15 -54.73 2.12
CA PRO A 1038 -32.96 -55.19 0.99
C PRO A 1038 -34.39 -55.61 1.34
N GLY A 1039 -34.60 -56.13 2.54
CA GLY A 1039 -35.94 -56.47 3.03
C GLY A 1039 -36.84 -55.25 3.23
N CYS A 1040 -36.27 -54.11 3.62
CA CYS A 1040 -37.03 -52.88 3.88
C CYS A 1040 -37.36 -52.13 2.60
N TYR A 1041 -36.37 -51.84 1.74
CA TYR A 1041 -36.58 -50.86 0.67
C TYR A 1041 -37.39 -51.43 -0.52
N ARG A 1042 -37.24 -52.73 -0.85
CA ARG A 1042 -37.83 -53.34 -2.06
C ARG A 1042 -39.34 -53.12 -2.22
N PRO A 1043 -40.20 -53.23 -1.17
CA PRO A 1043 -41.63 -52.95 -1.28
C PRO A 1043 -41.96 -51.48 -1.53
N HIS A 1044 -41.10 -50.56 -1.10
CA HIS A 1044 -41.32 -49.11 -1.16
C HIS A 1044 -40.66 -48.47 -2.40
N PHE A 1045 -39.64 -49.10 -2.96
CA PHE A 1045 -38.76 -48.53 -4.00
C PHE A 1045 -39.49 -47.87 -5.18
N LEU A 1046 -40.33 -48.64 -5.89
CA LEU A 1046 -41.05 -48.11 -7.06
C LEU A 1046 -42.20 -47.18 -6.67
N ASP A 1047 -42.73 -47.28 -5.45
CA ASP A 1047 -43.75 -46.36 -4.95
C ASP A 1047 -43.14 -44.99 -4.61
N SER A 1048 -41.99 -44.97 -3.93
CA SER A 1048 -41.16 -43.76 -3.75
C SER A 1048 -40.89 -43.11 -5.10
N TRP A 1049 -40.30 -43.85 -6.03
CA TRP A 1049 -39.93 -43.34 -7.35
C TRP A 1049 -41.14 -42.84 -8.15
N ILE A 1050 -42.14 -43.68 -8.37
CA ILE A 1050 -43.18 -43.36 -9.35
C ILE A 1050 -44.29 -42.51 -8.71
N ASN A 1051 -44.67 -42.79 -7.47
CA ASN A 1051 -45.85 -42.20 -6.86
C ASN A 1051 -45.57 -41.00 -5.97
N ARG A 1052 -44.71 -41.16 -4.95
CA ARG A 1052 -44.44 -40.10 -3.96
C ARG A 1052 -43.62 -38.96 -4.55
N LEU A 1053 -42.55 -39.33 -5.25
CA LEU A 1053 -41.80 -38.40 -6.07
C LEU A 1053 -42.67 -37.88 -7.24
N GLY A 1054 -43.58 -38.67 -7.80
CA GLY A 1054 -44.54 -38.17 -8.81
C GLY A 1054 -44.01 -38.22 -10.24
N TYR A 1055 -43.18 -39.21 -10.55
CA TYR A 1055 -42.61 -39.42 -11.89
C TYR A 1055 -43.53 -40.24 -12.84
N GLN A 1056 -44.83 -40.38 -12.54
CA GLN A 1056 -45.75 -41.17 -13.39
C GLN A 1056 -45.84 -40.63 -14.82
N GLY A 1057 -45.77 -39.30 -14.99
CA GLY A 1057 -45.83 -38.63 -16.29
C GLY A 1057 -44.58 -38.86 -17.15
N THR A 1058 -43.44 -39.11 -16.51
CA THR A 1058 -42.14 -39.34 -17.13
C THR A 1058 -41.94 -40.82 -17.49
N PHE A 1059 -42.50 -41.73 -16.67
CA PHE A 1059 -42.46 -43.18 -16.87
C PHE A 1059 -43.86 -43.81 -17.03
N PRO A 1060 -44.64 -43.43 -18.07
CA PRO A 1060 -46.03 -43.84 -18.20
C PRO A 1060 -46.22 -45.36 -18.35
N LYS A 1061 -45.26 -46.06 -19.00
CA LYS A 1061 -45.31 -47.53 -19.16
C LYS A 1061 -45.02 -48.25 -17.83
N LEU A 1062 -44.01 -47.80 -17.07
CA LEU A 1062 -43.70 -48.33 -15.74
C LEU A 1062 -44.82 -48.07 -14.73
N SER A 1063 -45.41 -46.88 -14.75
CA SER A 1063 -46.56 -46.54 -13.89
C SER A 1063 -47.77 -47.44 -14.16
N ARG A 1064 -48.04 -47.75 -15.44
CA ARG A 1064 -49.09 -48.71 -15.80
C ARG A 1064 -48.77 -50.12 -15.28
N TYR A 1065 -47.52 -50.57 -15.46
CA TYR A 1065 -47.06 -51.86 -14.95
C TYR A 1065 -47.26 -51.96 -13.43
N LEU A 1066 -46.89 -50.92 -12.67
CA LEU A 1066 -47.05 -50.89 -11.22
C LEU A 1066 -48.52 -50.99 -10.77
N LYS A 1067 -49.46 -50.43 -11.54
CA LYS A 1067 -50.91 -50.48 -11.24
C LYS A 1067 -51.56 -51.81 -11.59
N GLU A 1068 -51.09 -52.46 -12.66
CA GLU A 1068 -51.70 -53.68 -13.21
C GLU A 1068 -51.06 -54.97 -12.66
N THR A 1069 -49.87 -54.87 -12.06
CA THR A 1069 -49.08 -56.03 -11.63
C THR A 1069 -49.19 -56.26 -10.12
N PRO A 1070 -49.40 -57.51 -9.65
CA PRO A 1070 -49.42 -57.82 -8.23
C PRO A 1070 -48.12 -57.40 -7.51
N THR A 1071 -48.23 -56.88 -6.28
CA THR A 1071 -47.10 -56.36 -5.50
C THR A 1071 -45.94 -57.35 -5.35
N HIS A 1072 -46.20 -58.65 -5.18
CA HIS A 1072 -45.14 -59.66 -5.06
C HIS A 1072 -44.32 -59.82 -6.35
N GLU A 1073 -44.95 -59.66 -7.52
CA GLU A 1073 -44.27 -59.71 -8.83
C GLU A 1073 -43.45 -58.43 -9.05
N VAL A 1074 -43.94 -57.28 -8.56
CA VAL A 1074 -43.20 -56.01 -8.55
C VAL A 1074 -41.95 -56.09 -7.65
N ILE A 1075 -42.08 -56.62 -6.43
CA ILE A 1075 -40.96 -56.85 -5.52
C ILE A 1075 -39.94 -57.80 -6.15
N ASP A 1076 -40.40 -58.86 -6.82
CA ASP A 1076 -39.51 -59.79 -7.51
C ASP A 1076 -38.80 -59.12 -8.70
N PHE A 1077 -39.46 -58.18 -9.39
CA PHE A 1077 -38.83 -57.38 -10.44
C PHE A 1077 -37.70 -56.51 -9.89
N VAL A 1078 -37.93 -55.81 -8.78
CA VAL A 1078 -36.88 -55.04 -8.09
C VAL A 1078 -35.74 -55.96 -7.68
N ARG A 1079 -36.04 -57.08 -7.00
CA ARG A 1079 -35.03 -58.05 -6.55
C ARG A 1079 -34.19 -58.61 -7.70
N LYS A 1080 -34.81 -58.98 -8.82
CA LYS A 1080 -34.08 -59.53 -9.97
C LYS A 1080 -33.21 -58.50 -10.66
N THR A 1081 -33.69 -57.26 -10.76
CA THR A 1081 -32.89 -56.17 -11.33
C THR A 1081 -31.75 -55.77 -10.38
N GLU A 1082 -32.00 -55.79 -9.06
CA GLU A 1082 -30.98 -55.61 -8.02
C GLU A 1082 -29.86 -56.64 -8.15
N GLY A 1083 -30.19 -57.93 -8.25
CA GLY A 1083 -29.20 -58.99 -8.38
C GLY A 1083 -28.36 -58.91 -9.67
N PHE A 1084 -28.80 -58.12 -10.66
CA PHE A 1084 -28.01 -57.78 -11.83
C PHE A 1084 -27.13 -56.54 -11.58
N ALA A 1085 -27.67 -55.52 -10.92
CA ALA A 1085 -27.01 -54.24 -10.73
C ALA A 1085 -25.89 -54.27 -9.68
N ARG A 1086 -26.00 -55.13 -8.66
CA ARG A 1086 -25.04 -55.22 -7.55
C ARG A 1086 -23.81 -56.04 -7.93
N ASP A 1087 -22.67 -55.64 -7.35
CA ASP A 1087 -21.43 -56.44 -7.44
C ASP A 1087 -21.60 -57.81 -6.77
N TYR A 1088 -22.37 -57.87 -5.66
CA TYR A 1088 -22.65 -59.08 -4.89
C TYR A 1088 -24.15 -59.26 -4.66
N ASP A 1089 -24.71 -60.40 -5.09
CA ASP A 1089 -26.10 -60.80 -4.82
C ASP A 1089 -26.24 -61.38 -3.40
N ASP A 1090 -26.02 -60.55 -2.38
CA ASP A 1090 -26.23 -60.91 -0.96
C ASP A 1090 -27.41 -60.11 -0.37
N PRO A 1091 -28.51 -60.78 0.03
CA PRO A 1091 -29.65 -60.10 0.62
C PRO A 1091 -29.39 -59.47 1.99
N ASN A 1092 -28.25 -59.76 2.64
CA ASN A 1092 -27.88 -59.21 3.95
C ASN A 1092 -27.05 -57.93 3.84
N LEU A 1093 -26.44 -57.65 2.69
CA LEU A 1093 -25.67 -56.44 2.47
C LEU A 1093 -26.65 -55.26 2.22
N PRO A 1094 -26.57 -54.15 2.98
CA PRO A 1094 -27.41 -52.99 2.73
C PRO A 1094 -27.07 -52.34 1.38
N MET A 1095 -28.06 -51.66 0.80
CA MET A 1095 -27.92 -50.90 -0.45
C MET A 1095 -27.48 -49.48 -0.14
N ASN A 1096 -26.33 -49.06 -0.67
CA ASN A 1096 -25.85 -47.67 -0.58
C ASN A 1096 -26.17 -46.88 -1.86
N ILE A 1097 -25.84 -45.58 -1.90
CA ILE A 1097 -26.15 -44.69 -3.04
C ILE A 1097 -25.67 -45.18 -4.40
N ARG A 1098 -24.50 -45.81 -4.43
CA ARG A 1098 -23.97 -46.41 -5.64
C ARG A 1098 -24.87 -47.56 -6.11
N ASP A 1099 -25.24 -48.47 -5.21
CA ASP A 1099 -26.11 -49.61 -5.56
C ASP A 1099 -27.48 -49.14 -6.08
N TYR A 1100 -28.05 -48.09 -5.48
CA TYR A 1100 -29.28 -47.45 -5.95
C TYR A 1100 -29.13 -46.88 -7.35
N THR A 1101 -28.05 -46.13 -7.60
CA THR A 1101 -27.74 -45.57 -8.92
C THR A 1101 -27.65 -46.66 -9.98
N LEU A 1102 -26.97 -47.77 -9.69
CA LEU A 1102 -26.86 -48.90 -10.62
C LEU A 1102 -28.20 -49.62 -10.84
N LEU A 1103 -28.99 -49.81 -9.79
CA LEU A 1103 -30.33 -50.40 -9.86
C LEU A 1103 -31.27 -49.56 -10.74
N ILE A 1104 -31.29 -48.25 -10.52
CA ILE A 1104 -32.07 -47.31 -11.32
C ILE A 1104 -31.57 -47.34 -12.76
N GLY A 1105 -30.26 -47.26 -12.99
CA GLY A 1105 -29.67 -47.37 -14.33
C GLY A 1105 -30.10 -48.65 -15.05
N ALA A 1106 -30.09 -49.80 -14.39
CA ALA A 1106 -30.58 -51.06 -14.95
C ALA A 1106 -32.09 -51.01 -15.27
N MET A 1107 -32.92 -50.39 -14.41
CA MET A 1107 -34.34 -50.22 -14.69
C MET A 1107 -34.61 -49.26 -15.85
N LEU A 1108 -33.85 -48.17 -15.98
CA LEU A 1108 -33.95 -47.24 -17.11
C LEU A 1108 -33.62 -47.94 -18.44
N ASN A 1109 -32.62 -48.83 -18.44
CA ASN A 1109 -32.32 -49.69 -19.59
C ASN A 1109 -33.51 -50.59 -19.96
N ILE A 1110 -34.15 -51.22 -18.96
CA ILE A 1110 -35.35 -52.03 -19.19
C ILE A 1110 -36.47 -51.17 -19.77
N GLU A 1111 -36.72 -49.97 -19.25
CA GLU A 1111 -37.70 -49.05 -19.83
C GLU A 1111 -37.36 -48.69 -21.28
N SER A 1112 -36.10 -48.45 -21.60
CA SER A 1112 -35.66 -48.22 -22.99
C SER A 1112 -36.00 -49.41 -23.90
N THR A 1113 -35.84 -50.64 -23.43
CA THR A 1113 -36.23 -51.86 -24.16
C THR A 1113 -37.73 -51.90 -24.45
N PHE A 1114 -38.58 -51.57 -23.47
CA PHE A 1114 -40.03 -51.46 -23.69
C PHE A 1114 -40.38 -50.30 -24.61
N VAL A 1115 -39.65 -49.20 -24.58
CA VAL A 1115 -39.87 -48.10 -25.53
C VAL A 1115 -39.49 -48.50 -26.97
N ARG A 1116 -38.48 -49.37 -27.12
CA ARG A 1116 -37.96 -49.82 -28.41
C ARG A 1116 -38.79 -50.93 -29.05
N PHE A 1117 -39.12 -51.98 -28.29
CA PHE A 1117 -39.68 -53.23 -28.85
C PHE A 1117 -41.17 -53.43 -28.59
N ASP A 1118 -41.76 -52.85 -27.54
CA ASP A 1118 -43.23 -52.88 -27.35
C ASP A 1118 -43.86 -51.81 -28.25
N VAL A 1119 -44.04 -52.20 -29.51
CA VAL A 1119 -44.50 -51.38 -30.64
C VAL A 1119 -46.02 -51.20 -30.56
N ASN A 1120 -46.75 -52.20 -30.07
CA ASN A 1120 -48.20 -52.15 -29.92
C ASN A 1120 -48.65 -51.37 -28.64
N ASN A 1121 -47.72 -51.07 -27.73
CA ASN A 1121 -47.90 -50.28 -26.52
C ASN A 1121 -48.85 -50.92 -25.48
N ASP A 1122 -48.91 -52.25 -25.46
CA ASP A 1122 -49.68 -53.04 -24.48
C ASP A 1122 -48.89 -53.36 -23.21
N ASN A 1123 -47.64 -52.90 -23.12
CA ASN A 1123 -46.73 -53.08 -21.98
C ASN A 1123 -46.19 -54.52 -21.82
N ILE A 1124 -46.27 -55.31 -22.89
CA ILE A 1124 -45.77 -56.67 -23.03
C ILE A 1124 -44.91 -56.71 -24.30
N ILE A 1125 -43.81 -57.46 -24.29
CA ILE A 1125 -43.05 -57.75 -25.52
C ILE A 1125 -43.45 -59.15 -25.97
N GLY A 1126 -44.29 -59.22 -27.02
CA GLY A 1126 -44.82 -60.49 -27.55
C GLY A 1126 -43.83 -61.23 -28.46
N ASN A 1127 -44.17 -62.45 -28.91
CA ASN A 1127 -43.33 -63.30 -29.76
C ASN A 1127 -42.65 -62.55 -30.93
N ARG A 1128 -43.41 -61.75 -31.70
CA ARG A 1128 -42.87 -61.03 -32.86
C ARG A 1128 -41.88 -59.94 -32.45
N GLU A 1129 -42.18 -59.22 -31.37
CA GLU A 1129 -41.30 -58.16 -30.86
C GLU A 1129 -40.05 -58.77 -30.22
N LEU A 1130 -40.17 -59.94 -29.60
CA LEU A 1130 -39.04 -60.75 -29.13
C LEU A 1130 -38.14 -61.24 -30.27
N GLU A 1131 -38.68 -61.53 -31.45
CA GLU A 1131 -37.85 -61.84 -32.62
C GLU A 1131 -37.03 -60.64 -33.09
N ASP A 1132 -37.59 -59.43 -33.02
CA ASP A 1132 -36.87 -58.21 -33.34
C ASP A 1132 -35.85 -57.87 -32.24
N ALA A 1133 -36.19 -58.07 -30.97
CA ALA A 1133 -35.26 -57.94 -29.86
C ALA A 1133 -34.10 -58.95 -29.97
N PHE A 1134 -34.39 -60.21 -30.32
CA PHE A 1134 -33.38 -61.25 -30.44
C PHE A 1134 -32.26 -60.88 -31.42
N LYS A 1135 -32.53 -60.11 -32.49
CA LYS A 1135 -31.49 -59.66 -33.44
C LYS A 1135 -30.40 -58.84 -32.76
N ILE A 1136 -30.75 -58.07 -31.74
CA ILE A 1136 -29.81 -57.26 -30.95
C ILE A 1136 -29.16 -58.13 -29.87
N TYR A 1137 -29.94 -59.01 -29.22
CA TYR A 1137 -29.44 -59.86 -28.14
C TYR A 1137 -28.62 -61.07 -28.62
N GLU A 1138 -28.67 -61.43 -29.91
CA GLU A 1138 -28.08 -62.66 -30.43
C GLU A 1138 -26.59 -62.76 -30.11
N SER A 1139 -25.83 -61.70 -30.36
CA SER A 1139 -24.38 -61.68 -30.13
C SER A 1139 -24.05 -61.90 -28.65
N SER A 1140 -24.74 -61.20 -27.74
CA SER A 1140 -24.52 -61.36 -26.30
C SER A 1140 -24.97 -62.73 -25.80
N ILE A 1141 -26.09 -63.28 -26.30
CA ILE A 1141 -26.55 -64.64 -25.95
C ILE A 1141 -25.55 -65.70 -26.43
N VAL A 1142 -25.03 -65.56 -27.65
CA VAL A 1142 -24.01 -66.47 -28.20
C VAL A 1142 -22.73 -66.42 -27.38
N GLN A 1143 -22.30 -65.22 -26.99
CA GLN A 1143 -21.09 -65.02 -26.18
C GLN A 1143 -21.28 -65.58 -24.76
N LEU A 1144 -22.36 -65.20 -24.07
CA LEU A 1144 -22.60 -65.56 -22.68
C LEU A 1144 -22.92 -67.04 -22.50
N ALA A 1145 -23.65 -67.65 -23.43
CA ALA A 1145 -23.96 -69.08 -23.38
C ALA A 1145 -22.90 -69.97 -24.05
N GLU A 1146 -21.73 -69.41 -24.40
CA GLU A 1146 -20.60 -70.11 -25.04
C GLU A 1146 -21.02 -70.95 -26.27
N LEU A 1147 -21.94 -70.42 -27.07
CA LEU A 1147 -22.52 -71.15 -28.19
C LEU A 1147 -21.57 -71.13 -29.39
N GLY A 1148 -20.52 -71.94 -29.34
CA GLY A 1148 -19.56 -72.12 -30.43
C GLY A 1148 -20.05 -73.03 -31.56
N GLY A 1149 -19.63 -72.76 -32.79
CA GLY A 1149 -19.86 -73.63 -33.96
C GLY A 1149 -21.34 -73.86 -34.26
N TRP A 1150 -21.76 -75.13 -34.38
CA TRP A 1150 -23.13 -75.51 -34.68
C TRP A 1150 -24.12 -75.12 -33.56
N LYS A 1151 -23.65 -74.98 -32.30
CA LYS A 1151 -24.51 -74.61 -31.16
C LYS A 1151 -25.11 -73.21 -31.30
N LYS A 1152 -24.54 -72.35 -32.15
CA LYS A 1152 -25.10 -71.02 -32.47
C LYS A 1152 -26.55 -71.09 -32.91
N MET A 1153 -26.97 -72.18 -33.58
CA MET A 1153 -28.37 -72.34 -34.00
C MET A 1153 -29.39 -72.37 -32.84
N PHE A 1154 -28.92 -72.60 -31.61
CA PHE A 1154 -29.78 -72.61 -30.41
C PHE A 1154 -29.87 -71.26 -29.71
N SER A 1155 -29.16 -70.22 -30.15
CA SER A 1155 -29.16 -68.90 -29.49
C SER A 1155 -30.57 -68.34 -29.31
N LYS A 1156 -31.39 -68.41 -30.36
CA LYS A 1156 -32.82 -68.00 -30.31
C LYS A 1156 -33.60 -68.81 -29.28
N THR A 1157 -33.40 -70.13 -29.25
CA THR A 1157 -34.07 -71.02 -28.29
C THR A 1157 -33.64 -70.70 -26.85
N VAL A 1158 -32.35 -70.46 -26.61
CA VAL A 1158 -31.83 -70.09 -25.29
C VAL A 1158 -32.44 -68.77 -24.84
N PHE A 1159 -32.44 -67.75 -25.71
CA PHE A 1159 -33.06 -66.45 -25.43
C PHE A 1159 -34.54 -66.58 -25.07
N PHE A 1160 -35.33 -67.27 -25.90
CA PHE A 1160 -36.77 -67.47 -25.69
C PHE A 1160 -37.05 -68.26 -24.41
N PHE A 1161 -36.23 -69.29 -24.13
CA PHE A 1161 -36.32 -70.05 -22.90
C PHE A 1161 -36.06 -69.17 -21.67
N MET A 1162 -35.00 -68.37 -21.68
CA MET A 1162 -34.64 -67.50 -20.54
C MET A 1162 -35.71 -66.46 -20.28
N VAL A 1163 -36.27 -65.86 -21.34
CA VAL A 1163 -37.39 -64.90 -21.21
C VAL A 1163 -38.63 -65.58 -20.63
N LYS A 1164 -39.00 -66.77 -21.14
CA LYS A 1164 -40.21 -67.48 -20.70
C LYS A 1164 -40.09 -67.98 -19.25
N PHE A 1165 -39.02 -68.71 -18.96
CA PHE A 1165 -38.87 -69.46 -17.71
C PHE A 1165 -38.08 -68.71 -16.64
N LYS A 1166 -37.53 -67.52 -16.95
CA LYS A 1166 -36.80 -66.65 -16.01
C LYS A 1166 -35.63 -67.37 -15.32
N LYS A 1167 -35.05 -68.38 -15.96
CA LYS A 1167 -33.93 -69.19 -15.48
C LYS A 1167 -33.00 -69.60 -16.62
N ILE A 1168 -31.77 -69.95 -16.26
CA ILE A 1168 -30.78 -70.51 -17.18
C ILE A 1168 -31.21 -71.92 -17.61
N PRO A 1169 -31.29 -72.23 -18.93
CA PRO A 1169 -31.63 -73.57 -19.39
C PRO A 1169 -30.44 -74.54 -19.26
N THR A 1170 -30.74 -75.79 -18.90
CA THR A 1170 -29.84 -76.93 -19.10
C THR A 1170 -29.80 -77.35 -20.58
N ASN A 1171 -28.75 -78.04 -21.01
CA ASN A 1171 -28.65 -78.55 -22.40
C ASN A 1171 -29.88 -79.37 -22.83
N THR A 1172 -30.42 -80.20 -21.92
CA THR A 1172 -31.61 -81.01 -22.19
C THR A 1172 -32.85 -80.14 -22.37
N GLU A 1173 -33.00 -79.08 -21.57
CA GLU A 1173 -34.08 -78.11 -21.69
C GLU A 1173 -33.99 -77.31 -22.99
N VAL A 1174 -32.79 -76.87 -23.39
CA VAL A 1174 -32.57 -76.21 -24.69
C VAL A 1174 -33.00 -77.12 -25.83
N MET A 1175 -32.55 -78.38 -25.86
CA MET A 1175 -32.91 -79.32 -26.92
C MET A 1175 -34.42 -79.60 -26.95
N THR A 1176 -35.02 -79.85 -25.78
CA THR A 1176 -36.46 -80.11 -25.66
C THR A 1176 -37.28 -78.90 -26.12
N HIS A 1177 -36.90 -77.70 -25.69
CA HIS A 1177 -37.58 -76.48 -26.10
C HIS A 1177 -37.35 -76.17 -27.57
N HIS A 1178 -36.16 -76.45 -28.13
CA HIS A 1178 -35.87 -76.29 -29.55
C HIS A 1178 -36.74 -77.20 -30.42
N PHE A 1179 -36.88 -78.48 -30.04
CA PHE A 1179 -37.75 -79.42 -30.75
C PHE A 1179 -39.22 -79.00 -30.64
N ASN A 1180 -39.66 -78.53 -29.47
CA ASN A 1180 -41.02 -78.04 -29.31
C ASN A 1180 -41.29 -76.79 -30.17
N LEU A 1181 -40.40 -75.79 -30.14
CA LEU A 1181 -40.55 -74.55 -30.92
C LEU A 1181 -40.49 -74.77 -32.43
N ASN A 1182 -39.65 -75.68 -32.93
CA ASN A 1182 -39.37 -75.80 -34.38
C ASN A 1182 -40.00 -77.03 -35.05
N ALA A 1183 -40.28 -78.11 -34.32
CA ALA A 1183 -40.70 -79.39 -34.92
C ALA A 1183 -42.10 -79.86 -34.47
N ASN A 1184 -42.70 -79.24 -33.45
CA ASN A 1184 -44.05 -79.57 -33.01
C ASN A 1184 -45.07 -78.55 -33.55
N PRO A 1185 -45.81 -78.86 -34.63
CA PRO A 1185 -46.79 -77.93 -35.21
C PRO A 1185 -47.98 -77.64 -34.30
N PHE A 1186 -48.14 -78.38 -33.20
CA PHE A 1186 -49.15 -78.16 -32.17
C PHE A 1186 -48.64 -77.33 -30.99
N TYR A 1187 -47.36 -76.94 -30.98
CA TYR A 1187 -46.77 -76.10 -29.94
C TYR A 1187 -46.97 -74.62 -30.30
N ASP A 1188 -48.16 -74.10 -30.00
CA ASP A 1188 -48.47 -72.67 -30.08
C ASP A 1188 -48.30 -72.06 -28.69
N ASP A 1189 -47.07 -71.68 -28.39
CA ASP A 1189 -46.69 -71.12 -27.10
C ASP A 1189 -46.45 -69.62 -27.26
N THR A 1190 -47.35 -68.82 -26.73
CA THR A 1190 -47.22 -67.37 -26.69
C THR A 1190 -46.19 -67.01 -25.62
N ILE A 1191 -44.98 -66.68 -26.05
CA ILE A 1191 -43.93 -66.17 -25.18
C ILE A 1191 -44.11 -64.66 -25.07
N GLU A 1192 -44.35 -64.22 -23.85
CA GLU A 1192 -44.57 -62.82 -23.50
C GLU A 1192 -43.53 -62.40 -22.47
N ALA A 1193 -42.90 -61.25 -22.68
CA ALA A 1193 -41.98 -60.67 -21.72
C ALA A 1193 -42.59 -59.45 -21.05
N LYS A 1194 -42.77 -59.54 -19.73
CA LYS A 1194 -42.98 -58.37 -18.85
C LYS A 1194 -41.64 -57.86 -18.33
N ARG A 1195 -41.64 -56.73 -17.61
CA ARG A 1195 -40.43 -56.18 -16.97
C ARG A 1195 -39.71 -57.18 -16.08
N LEU A 1196 -40.45 -57.97 -15.30
CA LEU A 1196 -39.87 -59.06 -14.52
C LEU A 1196 -39.12 -60.08 -15.39
N ASN A 1197 -39.64 -60.42 -16.58
CA ASN A 1197 -38.97 -61.35 -17.49
C ASN A 1197 -37.65 -60.75 -18.01
N ILE A 1198 -37.63 -59.47 -18.37
CA ILE A 1198 -36.41 -58.79 -18.84
C ILE A 1198 -35.40 -58.59 -17.69
N GLY A 1199 -35.86 -58.19 -16.50
CA GLY A 1199 -35.02 -58.10 -15.31
C GLY A 1199 -34.44 -59.47 -14.91
N ALA A 1200 -35.22 -60.54 -15.03
CA ALA A 1200 -34.74 -61.90 -14.82
C ALA A 1200 -33.78 -62.36 -15.93
N LEU A 1201 -34.00 -61.95 -17.19
CA LEU A 1201 -33.06 -62.20 -18.28
C LEU A 1201 -31.70 -61.57 -17.93
N LEU A 1202 -31.66 -60.28 -17.59
CA LEU A 1202 -30.46 -59.57 -17.16
C LEU A 1202 -29.74 -60.29 -16.00
N TYR A 1203 -30.47 -60.61 -14.93
CA TYR A 1203 -29.96 -61.38 -13.80
C TYR A 1203 -29.30 -62.70 -14.25
N ASN A 1204 -30.01 -63.47 -15.08
CA ASN A 1204 -29.52 -64.76 -15.54
C ASN A 1204 -28.34 -64.64 -16.51
N LEU A 1205 -28.25 -63.56 -17.29
CA LEU A 1205 -27.11 -63.30 -18.18
C LEU A 1205 -25.82 -63.11 -17.37
N ILE A 1206 -25.88 -62.40 -16.24
CA ILE A 1206 -24.74 -62.31 -15.32
C ILE A 1206 -24.46 -63.65 -14.64
N GLN A 1207 -25.50 -64.31 -14.10
CA GLN A 1207 -25.32 -65.59 -13.38
C GLN A 1207 -24.76 -66.71 -14.26
N TYR A 1208 -25.05 -66.71 -15.56
CA TYR A 1208 -24.48 -67.67 -16.50
C TYR A 1208 -22.96 -67.61 -16.50
N ARG A 1209 -22.45 -66.38 -16.38
CA ARG A 1209 -21.03 -66.07 -16.41
C ARG A 1209 -20.34 -66.33 -15.07
N SER A 1210 -20.95 -65.98 -13.94
CA SER A 1210 -20.37 -66.22 -12.61
C SER A 1210 -20.21 -67.71 -12.27
N ASN A 1211 -20.99 -68.58 -12.92
CA ASN A 1211 -20.99 -70.03 -12.70
C ASN A 1211 -20.09 -70.81 -13.67
N THR A 1212 -19.44 -70.15 -14.63
CA THR A 1212 -18.44 -70.77 -15.52
C THR A 1212 -17.03 -70.47 -14.96
N PRO A 1213 -16.29 -71.48 -14.48
CA PRO A 1213 -15.00 -71.30 -13.81
C PRO A 1213 -13.86 -70.83 -14.71
#